data_AF-A0A7C4K3A2-F1
#
_entry.id   AF-A0A7C4K3A2-F1
#
_cell.length_a   1.000
_cell.length_b   1.000
_cell.length_c   1.000
_cell.angle_alpha   90.00
_cell.angle_beta   90.00
_cell.angle_gamma   90.00
#
_symmetry.space_group_name_H-M   'P 1'
#
loop_
_entity.id
_entity.type
_entity.pdbx_description
1 polymer ?
#
loop_
_entity_poly.entity_id
_entity_poly.type
_entity_poly.pdbx_seq_one_letter_code
_entity_poly.pdbx_strand_id
1 'polypeptide(L)'
;MTMLQSFSRLRAFLSSLRLPPRAWTGAAWGVGLTAALLWGALTWAGLAPAGGLTFALFWLSGLAFGAAFGGLILLLGWLLRRLPPRYGWAALGALPLLASAYLALPLAYGLLALLGGLLLTVSLLGAALASLLRPGLTPQQRRTAIVMLIISLTALLGGGAFLLDDGYSIQPPVNAAALSVQHVAPLTLPDPSLPGKYPVRTLTYGSGSDHRPEYGAQAALLTAPVDGSQLLEGWSAIRRAWWGFGPDSLPLNARVWLPDGEGAFPLILIAHGNHPMEDSSENGYNYLAELLASRGFIVASIDENFLNLSLAADFGMFAPLKDENDARAWLILEHLRQWRDWSVTPGNPFYGRVNLDGIGLVGHSRGGEAVAIAAAFNRLPCHPENAALRFDYQFNIRAVAALAPVDGQFLPGERPLPLSDVNYLVLHGAHDMDVVSFGGLRQYNRLQFLDGKPWFKASLYIYGANHGQFNRAWGQRDMLGPARQLFNLGGLLPAAQQEQIAKAFVSAFMEAALHDQSDYRALFRDPRAARAWLPETIYLSQYQDSSAIRLAAFEEDIDLETASLPGASLHGENLTLWREQVVPLRWGDSHNSAVYLGWDTASAPGLPQFSLTLPADSLPLLPHSTLTFSLAAADESPLPEEKDPPPNLPAPLDLTLELADRAGQTARLPLSHFSLLQPPLRVSLGKADWMSALPLSEPIFQTFEFRLSDFSAQNPRFNPSQLSEIHFRFDRSPAGVVILDNVGFRP
;
A
#
# COMPACT_ATOMS: atom_id res chain seq x y z
N MET A 1 15.58 -3.54 49.59
CA MET A 1 15.72 -2.07 49.72
C MET A 1 15.27 -1.46 48.42
N THR A 2 14.02 -1.02 48.43
CA THR A 2 13.08 -1.20 47.31
C THR A 2 12.55 0.15 46.84
N MET A 3 12.00 0.20 45.62
CA MET A 3 11.34 1.34 44.94
C MET A 3 10.92 2.55 45.81
N LEU A 4 10.32 2.32 46.97
CA LEU A 4 9.96 3.31 47.98
C LEU A 4 11.07 4.30 48.38
N GLN A 5 12.34 3.87 48.48
CA GLN A 5 13.47 4.78 48.75
C GLN A 5 13.84 5.65 47.55
N SER A 6 13.65 5.13 46.33
CA SER A 6 13.84 5.90 45.10
C SER A 6 12.73 6.94 44.94
N PHE A 7 11.48 6.59 45.28
CA PHE A 7 10.34 7.52 45.28
C PHE A 7 10.48 8.64 46.33
N SER A 8 10.99 8.35 47.53
CA SER A 8 11.20 9.38 48.56
C SER A 8 12.33 10.35 48.19
N ARG A 9 13.42 9.85 47.59
CA ARG A 9 14.50 10.68 47.04
C ARG A 9 14.05 11.53 45.86
N LEU A 10 13.25 10.97 44.95
CA LEU A 10 12.67 11.70 43.83
C LEU A 10 11.71 12.79 44.32
N ARG A 11 10.86 12.50 45.30
CA ARG A 11 9.94 13.47 45.90
C ARG A 11 10.68 14.60 46.62
N ALA A 12 11.73 14.28 47.38
CA ALA A 12 12.59 15.26 48.02
C ALA A 12 13.30 16.16 46.99
N PHE A 13 13.85 15.56 45.92
CA PHE A 13 14.46 16.27 44.81
C PHE A 13 13.46 17.20 44.10
N LEU A 14 12.27 16.70 43.74
CA LEU A 14 11.22 17.52 43.10
C LEU A 14 10.73 18.65 44.02
N SER A 15 10.60 18.41 45.32
CA SER A 15 10.24 19.45 46.30
C SER A 15 11.33 20.51 46.50
N SER A 16 12.58 20.19 46.14
CA SER A 16 13.72 21.12 46.18
C SER A 16 13.80 22.02 44.94
N LEU A 17 13.06 21.71 43.86
CA LEU A 17 12.94 22.54 42.66
C LEU A 17 11.93 23.67 42.92
N ARG A 18 12.31 24.67 43.72
CA ARG A 18 11.48 25.86 43.92
C ARG A 18 11.58 26.74 42.68
N LEU A 19 10.54 26.79 41.88
CA LEU A 19 10.42 27.72 40.75
C LEU A 19 9.79 29.05 41.22
N PRO A 20 10.26 30.20 40.72
CA PRO A 20 9.55 31.45 40.96
C PRO A 20 8.18 31.42 40.27
N PRO A 21 7.14 32.09 40.79
CA PRO A 21 5.80 32.08 40.17
C PRO A 21 5.79 32.46 38.68
N ARG A 22 6.68 33.38 38.28
CA ARG A 22 6.88 33.80 36.88
C ARG A 22 7.35 32.70 35.93
N ALA A 23 7.90 31.59 36.44
CA ALA A 23 8.29 30.45 35.63
C ALA A 23 7.08 29.78 34.96
N TRP A 24 5.95 29.69 35.66
CA TRP A 24 4.71 29.12 35.09
C TRP A 24 4.11 30.02 34.01
N THR A 25 4.18 31.34 34.19
CA THR A 25 3.84 32.29 33.12
C THR A 25 4.76 32.13 31.92
N GLY A 26 6.06 31.94 32.15
CA GLY A 26 7.04 31.64 31.11
C GLY A 26 6.73 30.35 30.35
N ALA A 27 6.42 29.26 31.05
CA ALA A 27 6.03 28.00 30.43
C ALA A 27 4.79 28.16 29.54
N ALA A 28 3.77 28.87 30.02
CA ALA A 28 2.57 29.17 29.24
C ALA A 28 2.90 29.96 27.96
N TRP A 29 3.76 30.98 28.04
CA TRP A 29 4.24 31.71 26.86
C TRP A 29 5.03 30.82 25.90
N GLY A 30 5.89 29.93 26.42
CA GLY A 30 6.66 28.99 25.60
C GLY A 30 5.77 28.05 24.79
N VAL A 31 4.75 27.47 25.43
CA VAL A 31 3.75 26.63 24.76
C VAL A 31 2.93 27.43 23.75
N GLY A 32 2.36 28.56 24.17
CA GLY A 32 1.49 29.38 23.33
C GLY A 32 2.19 29.93 22.08
N LEU A 33 3.42 30.42 22.23
CA LEU A 33 4.22 30.93 21.11
C LEU A 33 4.60 29.81 20.14
N THR A 34 5.02 28.64 20.65
CA THR A 34 5.37 27.50 19.81
C THR A 34 4.16 27.00 19.03
N ALA A 35 3.00 26.86 19.69
CA ALA A 35 1.76 26.49 19.03
C ALA A 35 1.36 27.50 17.94
N ALA A 36 1.48 28.80 18.22
CA ALA A 36 1.19 29.84 17.24
C ALA A 36 2.15 29.83 16.03
N LEU A 37 3.44 29.55 16.25
CA LEU A 37 4.44 29.43 15.19
C LEU A 37 4.24 28.17 14.35
N LEU A 38 3.98 27.02 14.98
CA LEU A 38 3.69 25.76 14.27
C LEU A 38 2.40 25.87 13.45
N TRP A 39 1.34 26.41 14.05
CA TRP A 39 0.10 26.68 13.34
C TRP A 39 0.33 27.66 12.19
N GLY A 40 1.12 28.71 12.41
CA GLY A 40 1.52 29.65 11.36
C GLY A 40 2.27 28.97 10.22
N ALA A 41 3.22 28.08 10.52
CA ALA A 41 3.96 27.33 9.51
C ALA A 41 3.05 26.38 8.71
N LEU A 42 2.14 25.67 9.37
CA LEU A 42 1.15 24.80 8.72
C LEU A 42 0.17 25.59 7.86
N THR A 43 -0.35 26.71 8.38
CA THR A 43 -1.24 27.61 7.66
C THR A 43 -0.53 28.19 6.44
N TRP A 44 0.73 28.60 6.58
CA TRP A 44 1.53 29.09 5.47
C TRP A 44 1.73 28.02 4.39
N ALA A 45 2.10 26.80 4.78
CA ALA A 45 2.32 25.71 3.83
C ALA A 45 1.06 25.39 2.99
N GLY A 46 -0.13 25.45 3.59
CA GLY A 46 -1.38 25.16 2.87
C GLY A 46 -2.06 26.35 2.19
N LEU A 47 -1.83 27.58 2.65
CA LEU A 47 -2.61 28.76 2.23
C LEU A 47 -1.78 29.93 1.71
N ALA A 48 -0.44 29.84 1.68
CA ALA A 48 0.40 30.88 1.08
C ALA A 48 -0.01 31.22 -0.36
N PRO A 49 -0.39 30.25 -1.24
CA PRO A 49 -0.85 30.57 -2.59
C PRO A 49 -2.15 31.39 -2.63
N ALA A 50 -3.00 31.28 -1.60
CA ALA A 50 -4.27 32.01 -1.51
C ALA A 50 -4.12 33.47 -1.04
N GLY A 51 -2.88 33.95 -0.84
CA GLY A 51 -2.54 35.33 -0.51
C GLY A 51 -2.50 35.65 0.99
N GLY A 52 -1.85 36.77 1.33
CA GLY A 52 -1.53 37.14 2.71
C GLY A 52 -2.74 37.40 3.62
N LEU A 53 -3.87 37.87 3.06
CA LEU A 53 -5.11 38.07 3.82
C LEU A 53 -5.73 36.74 4.25
N THR A 54 -5.81 35.77 3.33
CA THR A 54 -6.32 34.42 3.59
C THR A 54 -5.46 33.73 4.66
N PHE A 55 -4.14 33.79 4.50
CA PHE A 55 -3.20 33.32 5.52
C PHE A 55 -3.47 33.95 6.89
N ALA A 56 -3.58 35.28 6.97
CA ALA A 56 -3.79 35.98 8.24
C ALA A 56 -5.12 35.60 8.91
N LEU A 57 -6.21 35.50 8.13
CA LEU A 57 -7.51 35.09 8.64
C LEU A 57 -7.46 33.67 9.22
N PHE A 58 -6.95 32.70 8.49
CA PHE A 58 -6.86 31.31 8.97
C PHE A 58 -5.90 31.16 10.16
N TRP A 59 -4.79 31.89 10.16
CA TRP A 59 -3.87 31.89 11.28
C TRP A 59 -4.57 32.40 12.54
N LEU A 60 -5.24 33.56 12.48
CA LEU A 60 -5.99 34.13 13.61
C LEU A 60 -7.17 33.26 14.03
N SER A 61 -7.92 32.68 13.08
CA SER A 61 -9.03 31.77 13.37
C SER A 61 -8.57 30.51 14.10
N GLY A 62 -7.43 29.92 13.72
CA GLY A 62 -6.87 28.78 14.44
C GLY A 62 -6.35 29.14 15.83
N LEU A 63 -5.79 30.35 16.03
CA LEU A 63 -5.46 30.85 17.37
C LEU A 63 -6.71 31.04 18.23
N ALA A 64 -7.77 31.62 17.67
CA ALA A 64 -9.04 31.80 18.35
C ALA A 64 -9.69 30.46 18.71
N PHE A 65 -9.66 29.49 17.79
CA PHE A 65 -10.11 28.13 18.02
C PHE A 65 -9.32 27.45 19.14
N GLY A 66 -7.98 27.54 19.11
CA GLY A 66 -7.12 27.00 20.17
C GLY A 66 -7.42 27.63 21.54
N ALA A 67 -7.68 28.93 21.60
CA ALA A 67 -8.08 29.61 22.83
C ALA A 67 -9.46 29.16 23.34
N ALA A 68 -10.45 29.06 22.43
CA ALA A 68 -11.79 28.56 22.76
C ALA A 68 -11.76 27.11 23.24
N PHE A 69 -10.98 26.25 22.58
CA PHE A 69 -10.76 24.86 22.97
C PHE A 69 -10.08 24.78 24.35
N GLY A 70 -9.06 25.59 24.60
CA GLY A 70 -8.45 25.72 25.94
C GLY A 70 -9.48 26.12 27.00
N GLY A 71 -10.37 27.06 26.69
CA GLY A 71 -11.49 27.45 27.56
C GLY A 71 -12.46 26.29 27.82
N LEU A 72 -12.80 25.50 26.80
CA LEU A 72 -13.62 24.31 26.92
C LEU A 72 -12.96 23.23 27.79
N ILE A 73 -11.65 22.99 27.63
CA ILE A 73 -10.89 22.06 28.49
C ILE A 73 -10.87 22.54 29.95
N LEU A 74 -10.76 23.84 30.20
CA LEU A 74 -10.85 24.39 31.56
C LEU A 74 -12.25 24.22 32.15
N LEU A 75 -13.30 24.41 31.34
CA LEU A 75 -14.69 24.16 31.74
C LEU A 75 -14.92 22.67 32.04
N LEU A 76 -14.45 21.78 31.17
CA LEU A 76 -14.49 20.33 31.39
C LEU A 76 -13.70 19.94 32.63
N GLY A 77 -12.50 20.49 32.84
CA GLY A 77 -11.71 20.26 34.05
C GLY A 77 -12.43 20.74 35.32
N TRP A 78 -13.15 21.86 35.26
CA TRP A 78 -14.01 22.33 36.34
C TRP A 78 -15.20 21.40 36.60
N LEU A 79 -15.84 20.88 35.53
CA LEU A 79 -16.92 19.89 35.63
C LEU A 79 -16.42 18.54 36.19
N LEU A 80 -15.26 18.07 35.73
CA LEU A 80 -14.62 16.82 36.17
C LEU A 80 -14.19 16.89 37.64
N ARG A 81 -13.81 18.07 38.15
CA ARG A 81 -13.57 18.28 39.59
C ARG A 81 -14.82 18.09 40.45
N ARG A 82 -16.02 18.05 39.86
CA ARG A 82 -17.27 17.69 40.54
C ARG A 82 -17.52 16.18 40.59
N LEU A 83 -16.74 15.38 39.84
CA LEU A 83 -16.80 13.93 39.88
C LEU A 83 -15.88 13.37 40.98
N PRO A 84 -16.11 12.12 41.43
CA PRO A 84 -15.22 11.46 42.38
C PRO A 84 -13.76 11.48 41.88
N PRO A 85 -12.75 11.85 42.69
CA PRO A 85 -11.37 12.05 42.23
C PRO A 85 -10.75 10.84 41.55
N ARG A 86 -11.12 9.62 41.99
CA ARG A 86 -10.68 8.36 41.37
C ARG A 86 -11.25 8.18 39.97
N TYR A 87 -12.51 8.55 39.77
CA TYR A 87 -13.18 8.51 38.46
C TYR A 87 -12.65 9.59 37.53
N GLY A 88 -12.48 10.82 38.01
CA GLY A 88 -11.88 11.90 37.23
C GLY A 88 -10.45 11.58 36.76
N TRP A 89 -9.64 10.94 37.62
CA TRP A 89 -8.30 10.45 37.26
C TRP A 89 -8.36 9.33 36.21
N ALA A 90 -9.25 8.35 36.38
CA ALA A 90 -9.43 7.26 35.42
C ALA A 90 -9.95 7.75 34.07
N ALA A 91 -10.94 8.66 34.05
CA ALA A 91 -11.51 9.22 32.83
C ALA A 91 -10.52 10.08 32.04
N LEU A 92 -9.76 10.95 32.73
CA LEU A 92 -8.71 11.75 32.09
C LEU A 92 -7.52 10.91 31.60
N GLY A 93 -7.18 9.84 32.33
CA GLY A 93 -6.17 8.88 31.89
C GLY A 93 -6.63 8.02 30.70
N ALA A 94 -7.93 7.75 30.58
CA ALA A 94 -8.51 6.97 29.49
C ALA A 94 -8.58 7.73 28.17
N LEU A 95 -8.77 9.06 28.17
CA LEU A 95 -8.88 9.86 26.95
C LEU A 95 -7.71 9.73 25.96
N PRO A 96 -6.42 9.85 26.37
CA PRO A 96 -5.31 9.63 25.46
C PRO A 96 -5.21 8.17 24.99
N LEU A 97 -5.59 7.20 25.83
CA LEU A 97 -5.62 5.78 25.45
C LEU A 97 -6.71 5.50 24.39
N LEU A 98 -7.90 6.08 24.56
CA LEU A 98 -9.01 5.98 23.61
C LEU A 98 -8.72 6.73 22.31
N ALA A 99 -8.10 7.91 22.38
CA ALA A 99 -7.67 8.65 21.19
C ALA A 99 -6.58 7.89 20.40
N SER A 100 -5.62 7.25 21.10
CA SER A 100 -4.62 6.41 20.44
C SER A 100 -5.21 5.13 19.83
N ALA A 101 -6.26 4.57 20.43
CA ALA A 101 -6.96 3.40 19.89
C ALA A 101 -7.79 3.75 18.64
N TYR A 102 -8.25 5.00 18.50
CA TYR A 102 -9.14 5.43 17.43
C TYR A 102 -8.42 5.98 16.18
N LEU A 103 -7.25 6.63 16.35
CA LEU A 103 -6.65 7.39 15.25
C LEU A 103 -5.89 6.54 14.22
N ALA A 104 -5.69 5.24 14.43
CA ALA A 104 -5.10 4.29 13.47
C ALA A 104 -3.88 4.80 12.66
N LEU A 105 -3.10 5.73 13.23
CA LEU A 105 -1.94 6.30 12.55
C LEU A 105 -0.78 5.30 12.66
N PRO A 106 -0.08 4.96 11.55
CA PRO A 106 1.02 4.01 11.58
C PRO A 106 2.10 4.33 12.62
N LEU A 107 2.30 5.60 12.96
CA LEU A 107 3.28 6.08 13.94
C LEU A 107 2.65 6.81 15.14
N ALA A 108 1.45 6.43 15.57
CA ALA A 108 0.71 7.13 16.62
C ALA A 108 1.53 7.31 17.92
N TYR A 109 2.28 6.29 18.37
CA TYR A 109 3.10 6.40 19.58
C TYR A 109 4.28 7.34 19.40
N GLY A 110 4.94 7.29 18.24
CA GLY A 110 6.01 8.23 17.88
C GLY A 110 5.52 9.67 17.88
N LEU A 111 4.34 9.92 17.29
CA LEU A 111 3.73 11.25 17.25
C LEU A 111 3.35 11.77 18.64
N LEU A 112 2.74 10.93 19.48
CA LEU A 112 2.40 11.31 20.87
C LEU A 112 3.65 11.60 21.70
N ALA A 113 4.70 10.79 21.57
CA ALA A 113 5.98 11.02 22.22
C ALA A 113 6.63 12.32 21.75
N LEU A 114 6.57 12.61 20.44
CA LEU A 114 7.08 13.85 19.86
C LEU A 114 6.34 15.07 20.41
N LEU A 115 4.99 15.05 20.37
CA LEU A 115 4.16 16.16 20.84
C LEU A 115 4.33 16.38 22.36
N GLY A 116 4.35 15.31 23.15
CA GLY A 116 4.59 15.37 24.59
C GLY A 116 5.99 15.87 24.93
N GLY A 117 7.01 15.39 24.21
CA GLY A 117 8.40 15.82 24.36
C GLY A 117 8.59 17.30 23.99
N LEU A 118 8.00 17.75 22.88
CA LEU A 118 8.03 19.14 22.46
C LEU A 118 7.34 20.04 23.49
N LEU A 119 6.14 19.68 23.95
CA LEU A 119 5.38 20.42 24.94
C LEU A 119 6.18 20.63 26.24
N LEU A 120 6.79 19.57 26.76
CA LEU A 120 7.66 19.63 27.93
C LEU A 120 8.86 20.55 27.67
N THR A 121 9.52 20.37 26.53
CA THR A 121 10.73 21.11 26.16
C THR A 121 10.48 22.61 26.08
N VAL A 122 9.42 23.04 25.38
CA VAL A 122 9.10 24.47 25.23
C VAL A 122 8.54 25.08 26.52
N SER A 123 7.89 24.27 27.37
CA SER A 123 7.49 24.68 28.72
C SER A 123 8.71 24.98 29.59
N LEU A 124 9.72 24.09 29.58
CA LEU A 124 10.97 24.27 30.31
C LEU A 124 11.76 25.48 29.80
N LEU A 125 11.83 25.66 28.48
CA LEU A 125 12.50 26.81 27.86
C LEU A 125 11.84 28.13 28.28
N GLY A 126 10.51 28.22 28.12
CA GLY A 126 9.75 29.41 28.51
C GLY A 126 9.89 29.71 30.00
N ALA A 127 9.82 28.69 30.86
CA ALA A 127 10.01 28.82 32.31
C ALA A 127 11.41 29.31 32.68
N ALA A 128 12.44 28.78 32.00
CA ALA A 128 13.83 29.18 32.20
C ALA A 128 14.07 30.63 31.78
N LEU A 129 13.62 31.02 30.58
CA LEU A 129 13.76 32.39 30.06
C LEU A 129 13.04 33.40 30.96
N ALA A 130 11.77 33.17 31.30
CA ALA A 130 11.03 34.08 32.17
C ALA A 130 11.63 34.18 33.59
N SER A 131 12.28 33.12 34.06
CA SER A 131 12.99 33.12 35.33
C SER A 131 14.27 33.94 35.26
N LEU A 132 15.09 33.77 34.21
CA LEU A 132 16.43 34.36 34.07
C LEU A 132 16.42 35.81 33.58
N LEU A 133 15.41 36.22 32.79
CA LEU A 133 15.32 37.56 32.20
C LEU A 133 15.02 38.68 33.21
N ARG A 134 14.64 38.34 34.45
CA ARG A 134 14.34 39.31 35.50
C ARG A 134 15.24 39.08 36.73
N PRO A 135 15.70 40.14 37.42
CA PRO A 135 16.47 39.99 38.65
C PRO A 135 15.65 39.38 39.79
N GLY A 136 16.30 39.05 40.91
CA GLY A 136 15.66 38.58 42.15
C GLY A 136 15.52 37.05 42.33
N LEU A 137 16.31 36.25 41.62
CA LEU A 137 16.36 34.80 41.86
C LEU A 137 17.27 34.44 43.04
N THR A 138 16.86 33.48 43.87
CA THR A 138 17.79 32.84 44.80
C THR A 138 18.84 32.03 44.04
N PRO A 139 20.04 31.75 44.61
CA PRO A 139 21.05 30.92 43.96
C PRO A 139 20.53 29.55 43.51
N GLN A 140 19.64 28.94 44.30
CA GLN A 140 18.98 27.67 43.97
C GLN A 140 18.03 27.80 42.78
N GLN A 141 17.16 28.82 42.78
CA GLN A 141 16.26 29.10 41.66
C GLN A 141 17.03 29.37 40.36
N ARG A 142 18.14 30.10 40.45
CA ARG A 142 19.00 30.40 39.31
C ARG A 142 19.63 29.13 38.74
N ARG A 143 20.16 28.24 39.59
CA ARG A 143 20.69 26.93 39.17
C ARG A 143 19.61 26.08 38.50
N THR A 144 18.42 25.98 39.10
CA THR A 144 17.29 25.25 38.50
C THR A 144 16.91 25.83 37.13
N ALA A 145 16.81 27.15 36.99
CA ALA A 145 16.49 27.78 35.72
C ALA A 145 17.56 27.55 34.64
N ILE A 146 18.85 27.58 35.00
CA ILE A 146 19.95 27.24 34.07
C ILE A 146 19.87 25.78 33.63
N VAL A 147 19.61 24.85 34.56
CA VAL A 147 19.44 23.42 34.22
C VAL A 147 18.26 23.21 33.28
N MET A 148 17.11 23.85 33.53
CA MET A 148 15.97 23.80 32.60
C MET A 148 16.31 24.38 31.22
N LEU A 149 17.09 25.47 31.16
CA LEU A 149 17.55 26.06 29.90
C LEU A 149 18.44 25.08 29.13
N ILE A 150 19.42 24.48 29.79
CA ILE A 150 20.33 23.51 29.17
C ILE A 150 19.55 22.29 28.67
N ILE A 151 18.70 21.70 29.51
CA ILE A 151 17.90 20.53 29.12
C ILE A 151 17.01 20.86 27.91
N SER A 152 16.34 22.02 27.92
CA SER A 152 15.45 22.40 26.82
C SER A 152 16.20 22.70 25.53
N LEU A 153 17.34 23.40 25.58
CA LEU A 153 18.16 23.66 24.39
C LEU A 153 18.74 22.37 23.82
N THR A 154 19.25 21.47 24.68
CA THR A 154 19.74 20.16 24.24
C THR A 154 18.62 19.31 23.65
N ALA A 155 17.42 19.30 24.25
CA ALA A 155 16.26 18.58 23.74
C ALA A 155 15.75 19.15 22.41
N LEU A 156 15.75 20.48 22.22
CA LEU A 156 15.41 21.10 20.94
C LEU A 156 16.42 20.77 19.84
N LEU A 157 17.72 20.86 20.15
CA LEU A 157 18.77 20.52 19.19
C LEU A 157 18.76 19.03 18.84
N GLY A 158 18.64 18.15 19.84
CA GLY A 158 18.59 16.70 19.63
C GLY A 158 17.31 16.27 18.93
N GLY A 159 16.16 16.77 19.34
CA GLY A 159 14.86 16.50 18.70
C GLY A 159 14.79 17.07 17.28
N GLY A 160 15.32 18.27 17.07
CA GLY A 160 15.45 18.86 15.73
C GLY A 160 16.37 18.05 14.83
N ALA A 161 17.55 17.65 15.32
CA ALA A 161 18.47 16.78 14.58
C ALA A 161 17.81 15.44 14.24
N PHE A 162 17.10 14.82 15.20
CA PHE A 162 16.36 13.58 14.98
C PHE A 162 15.28 13.73 13.90
N LEU A 163 14.51 14.83 13.88
CA LEU A 163 13.46 15.05 12.88
C LEU A 163 14.03 15.36 11.49
N LEU A 164 15.18 16.03 11.42
CA LEU A 164 15.84 16.41 10.16
C LEU A 164 16.67 15.29 9.55
N ASP A 165 17.10 14.31 10.36
CA ASP A 165 17.77 13.10 9.90
C ASP A 165 16.83 12.25 9.02
N ASP A 166 17.32 11.58 7.99
CA ASP A 166 16.48 10.73 7.14
C ASP A 166 16.34 9.30 7.72
N GLY A 167 16.92 9.02 8.88
CA GLY A 167 16.89 7.72 9.54
C GLY A 167 18.15 6.89 9.24
N TYR A 168 18.02 5.57 9.30
CA TYR A 168 19.13 4.63 9.22
C TYR A 168 18.91 3.58 8.13
N SER A 169 19.99 3.15 7.50
CA SER A 169 19.97 2.01 6.59
C SER A 169 19.67 0.73 7.35
N ILE A 170 18.72 -0.06 6.85
CA ILE A 170 18.41 -1.39 7.39
C ILE A 170 19.21 -2.42 6.59
N GLN A 171 19.87 -3.37 7.27
CA GLN A 171 20.40 -4.53 6.56
C GLN A 171 19.22 -5.34 6.01
N PRO A 172 19.12 -5.52 4.68
CA PRO A 172 18.00 -6.25 4.11
C PRO A 172 18.02 -7.69 4.64
N PRO A 173 16.84 -8.34 4.78
CA PRO A 173 16.78 -9.75 5.11
C PRO A 173 17.49 -10.57 4.04
N VAL A 174 17.84 -11.82 4.36
CA VAL A 174 18.45 -12.74 3.40
C VAL A 174 17.54 -12.86 2.17
N ASN A 175 18.08 -12.62 0.98
CA ASN A 175 17.34 -12.77 -0.27
C ASN A 175 17.35 -14.24 -0.70
N ALA A 176 16.27 -14.96 -0.42
CA ALA A 176 16.12 -16.38 -0.72
C ALA A 176 16.20 -16.66 -2.23
N ALA A 177 15.60 -15.79 -3.04
CA ALA A 177 15.62 -15.89 -4.50
C ALA A 177 17.04 -15.80 -5.07
N ALA A 178 17.90 -14.95 -4.49
CA ALA A 178 19.31 -14.80 -4.90
C ALA A 178 20.15 -16.06 -4.59
N LEU A 179 19.79 -16.83 -3.55
CA LEU A 179 20.46 -18.09 -3.21
C LEU A 179 20.09 -19.24 -4.17
N SER A 180 18.98 -19.12 -4.90
CA SER A 180 18.46 -20.14 -5.81
C SER A 180 18.54 -19.78 -7.30
N VAL A 181 19.35 -18.79 -7.67
CA VAL A 181 19.39 -18.25 -9.05
C VAL A 181 20.10 -19.14 -10.07
N GLN A 182 20.90 -20.12 -9.63
CA GLN A 182 21.84 -20.86 -10.50
C GLN A 182 21.18 -21.65 -11.65
N HIS A 183 19.87 -21.93 -11.55
CA HIS A 183 19.13 -22.73 -12.53
C HIS A 183 18.05 -21.95 -13.29
N VAL A 184 18.02 -20.61 -13.17
CA VAL A 184 17.03 -19.78 -13.86
C VAL A 184 17.58 -19.30 -15.19
N ALA A 185 16.94 -19.71 -16.29
CA ALA A 185 17.28 -19.23 -17.63
C ALA A 185 16.88 -17.75 -17.79
N PRO A 186 17.79 -16.86 -18.22
CA PRO A 186 17.44 -15.47 -18.51
C PRO A 186 16.42 -15.35 -19.64
N LEU A 187 15.53 -14.36 -19.55
CA LEU A 187 14.62 -14.03 -20.64
C LEU A 187 15.40 -13.54 -21.85
N THR A 188 15.08 -14.10 -23.02
CA THR A 188 15.65 -13.71 -24.31
C THR A 188 14.84 -12.61 -25.02
N LEU A 189 13.83 -12.09 -24.36
CA LEU A 189 12.98 -11.00 -24.85
C LEU A 189 13.70 -9.65 -24.75
N PRO A 190 13.33 -8.65 -25.57
CA PRO A 190 13.77 -7.28 -25.37
C PRO A 190 13.31 -6.75 -24.00
N ASP A 191 14.19 -6.03 -23.30
CA ASP A 191 13.86 -5.39 -22.02
C ASP A 191 12.68 -4.40 -22.21
N PRO A 192 11.52 -4.64 -21.59
CA PRO A 192 10.33 -3.81 -21.77
C PRO A 192 10.44 -2.46 -21.07
N SER A 193 11.44 -2.27 -20.19
CA SER A 193 11.71 -1.01 -19.50
C SER A 193 12.50 0.01 -20.35
N LEU A 194 13.00 -0.42 -21.51
CA LEU A 194 13.69 0.43 -22.48
C LEU A 194 12.69 1.08 -23.46
N PRO A 195 12.97 2.31 -23.93
CA PRO A 195 12.15 2.98 -24.94
C PRO A 195 11.93 2.10 -26.17
N GLY A 196 10.71 2.16 -26.71
CA GLY A 196 10.34 1.47 -27.94
C GLY A 196 10.77 2.22 -29.20
N LYS A 197 10.23 1.79 -30.34
CA LYS A 197 10.63 2.28 -31.68
C LYS A 197 9.98 3.60 -32.09
N TYR A 198 8.91 4.03 -31.41
CA TYR A 198 8.15 5.22 -31.82
C TYR A 198 8.68 6.47 -31.11
N PRO A 199 8.93 7.57 -31.84
CA PRO A 199 9.02 8.89 -31.23
C PRO A 199 7.71 9.22 -30.50
N VAL A 200 7.77 10.02 -29.45
CA VAL A 200 6.59 10.37 -28.64
C VAL A 200 6.22 11.83 -28.87
N ARG A 201 4.95 12.08 -29.15
CA ARG A 201 4.34 13.42 -29.14
C ARG A 201 3.50 13.58 -27.89
N THR A 202 3.34 14.81 -27.44
CA THR A 202 2.52 15.13 -26.27
C THR A 202 1.51 16.22 -26.57
N LEU A 203 0.35 16.15 -25.94
CA LEU A 203 -0.66 17.20 -25.94
C LEU A 203 -1.46 17.16 -24.64
N THR A 204 -2.26 18.18 -24.39
CA THR A 204 -3.23 18.20 -23.27
C THR A 204 -4.64 18.44 -23.80
N TYR A 205 -5.62 17.89 -23.10
CA TYR A 205 -7.02 18.27 -23.29
C TYR A 205 -7.59 18.71 -21.94
N GLY A 206 -8.55 19.62 -21.98
CA GLY A 206 -9.16 20.14 -20.76
C GLY A 206 -10.33 21.07 -21.01
N SER A 207 -10.86 21.62 -19.91
CA SER A 207 -12.07 22.45 -19.93
C SER A 207 -11.95 23.77 -20.71
N GLY A 208 -10.73 24.27 -20.94
CA GLY A 208 -10.50 25.59 -21.53
C GLY A 208 -10.64 26.77 -20.56
N SER A 209 -11.18 26.52 -19.36
CA SER A 209 -11.38 27.52 -18.29
C SER A 209 -10.61 27.20 -17.00
N ASP A 210 -9.80 26.14 -16.99
CA ASP A 210 -8.95 25.79 -15.85
C ASP A 210 -7.94 26.92 -15.54
N HIS A 211 -7.63 27.13 -14.27
CA HIS A 211 -6.62 28.11 -13.87
C HIS A 211 -5.21 27.68 -14.26
N ARG A 212 -4.98 26.37 -14.45
CA ARG A 212 -3.75 25.81 -15.01
C ARG A 212 -3.75 26.00 -16.53
N PRO A 213 -2.80 26.74 -17.12
CA PRO A 213 -2.84 27.10 -18.53
C PRO A 213 -2.97 25.91 -19.48
N GLU A 214 -2.32 24.78 -19.17
CA GLU A 214 -2.31 23.57 -20.00
C GLU A 214 -3.67 22.87 -20.13
N TYR A 215 -4.59 23.08 -19.18
CA TYR A 215 -5.97 22.58 -19.25
C TYR A 215 -6.98 23.71 -19.53
N GLY A 216 -6.53 24.96 -19.41
CA GLY A 216 -7.26 26.17 -19.76
C GLY A 216 -6.91 26.65 -21.17
N ALA A 217 -6.41 27.88 -21.28
CA ALA A 217 -6.20 28.58 -22.55
C ALA A 217 -5.18 27.92 -23.51
N GLN A 218 -4.33 27.00 -23.03
CA GLN A 218 -3.33 26.28 -23.84
C GLN A 218 -3.72 24.83 -24.13
N ALA A 219 -4.89 24.37 -23.70
CA ALA A 219 -5.36 23.03 -24.01
C ALA A 219 -5.45 22.83 -25.53
N ALA A 220 -4.84 21.75 -26.03
CA ALA A 220 -4.84 21.45 -27.46
C ALA A 220 -6.21 20.97 -27.95
N LEU A 221 -6.98 20.32 -27.06
CA LEU A 221 -8.37 19.93 -27.31
C LEU A 221 -9.23 20.37 -26.12
N LEU A 222 -10.44 20.83 -26.44
CA LEU A 222 -11.43 21.22 -25.42
C LEU A 222 -12.41 20.07 -25.18
N THR A 223 -12.76 19.87 -23.91
CA THR A 223 -13.75 18.89 -23.47
C THR A 223 -14.96 19.59 -22.85
N ALA A 224 -16.14 18.99 -22.99
CA ALA A 224 -17.30 19.41 -22.21
C ALA A 224 -17.18 18.87 -20.78
N PRO A 225 -17.61 19.65 -19.76
CA PRO A 225 -17.66 19.15 -18.39
C PRO A 225 -18.77 18.10 -18.22
N VAL A 226 -18.66 17.28 -17.18
CA VAL A 226 -19.61 16.24 -16.82
C VAL A 226 -20.21 16.51 -15.42
N ASP A 227 -21.48 16.16 -15.22
CA ASP A 227 -22.18 16.40 -13.95
C ASP A 227 -22.03 15.19 -13.01
N GLY A 228 -21.18 15.35 -11.99
CA GLY A 228 -20.95 14.39 -10.92
C GLY A 228 -21.72 14.69 -9.62
N SER A 229 -22.72 15.58 -9.64
CA SER A 229 -23.45 16.02 -8.42
C SER A 229 -24.15 14.90 -7.67
N GLN A 230 -24.43 13.77 -8.34
CA GLN A 230 -25.06 12.60 -7.72
C GLN A 230 -24.07 11.66 -7.01
N LEU A 231 -22.76 11.87 -7.22
CA LEU A 231 -21.69 11.02 -6.66
C LEU A 231 -20.98 11.72 -5.49
N LEU A 232 -20.95 13.05 -5.49
CA LEU A 232 -20.10 13.81 -4.56
C LEU A 232 -20.90 14.58 -3.52
N GLU A 233 -20.55 14.39 -2.26
CA GLU A 233 -21.00 15.22 -1.14
C GLU A 233 -19.83 15.96 -0.48
N GLY A 234 -20.13 17.12 0.12
CA GLY A 234 -19.14 17.89 0.89
C GLY A 234 -18.28 18.86 0.07
N TRP A 235 -18.66 19.17 -1.18
CA TRP A 235 -17.94 20.16 -1.98
C TRP A 235 -18.00 21.58 -1.38
N SER A 236 -16.92 22.02 -0.74
CA SER A 236 -16.90 23.29 -0.02
C SER A 236 -16.83 24.52 -0.93
N ALA A 237 -17.26 25.68 -0.40
CA ALA A 237 -17.13 26.96 -1.11
C ALA A 237 -15.67 27.33 -1.40
N ILE A 238 -14.74 26.89 -0.55
CA ILE A 238 -13.29 27.10 -0.73
C ILE A 238 -12.80 26.25 -1.92
N ARG A 239 -13.19 24.97 -1.98
CA ARG A 239 -12.87 24.08 -3.11
C ARG A 239 -13.40 24.66 -4.42
N ARG A 240 -14.65 25.11 -4.43
CA ARG A 240 -15.26 25.79 -5.59
C ARG A 240 -14.52 27.06 -5.99
N ALA A 241 -14.09 27.88 -5.04
CA ALA A 241 -13.34 29.10 -5.32
C ALA A 241 -11.93 28.83 -5.88
N TRP A 242 -11.26 27.78 -5.38
CA TRP A 242 -9.94 27.37 -5.88
C TRP A 242 -10.00 26.83 -7.31
N TRP A 243 -10.92 25.90 -7.57
CA TRP A 243 -11.03 25.25 -8.88
C TRP A 243 -11.80 26.06 -9.93
N GLY A 244 -12.72 26.92 -9.50
CA GLY A 244 -13.60 27.67 -10.39
C GLY A 244 -14.84 26.90 -10.86
N PHE A 245 -15.02 25.66 -10.42
CA PHE A 245 -16.17 24.81 -10.76
C PHE A 245 -16.69 24.01 -9.55
N GLY A 246 -17.86 23.40 -9.73
CA GLY A 246 -18.51 22.54 -8.74
C GLY A 246 -18.69 21.10 -9.26
N PRO A 247 -19.28 20.21 -8.45
CA PRO A 247 -19.56 18.83 -8.87
C PRO A 247 -20.55 18.76 -10.05
N ASP A 248 -21.30 19.83 -10.29
CA ASP A 248 -22.20 20.02 -11.44
C ASP A 248 -21.47 20.25 -12.78
N SER A 249 -20.15 20.43 -12.77
CA SER A 249 -19.37 20.73 -13.98
C SER A 249 -17.91 20.27 -13.83
N LEU A 250 -17.71 18.99 -13.54
CA LEU A 250 -16.38 18.40 -13.40
C LEU A 250 -15.66 18.38 -14.76
N PRO A 251 -14.40 18.84 -14.84
CA PRO A 251 -13.68 18.88 -16.11
C PRO A 251 -13.12 17.50 -16.47
N LEU A 252 -13.07 17.20 -17.77
CA LEU A 252 -12.30 16.08 -18.30
C LEU A 252 -10.93 16.62 -18.74
N ASN A 253 -9.96 16.59 -17.82
CA ASN A 253 -8.59 17.06 -18.05
C ASN A 253 -7.61 15.88 -18.13
N ALA A 254 -6.66 15.92 -19.07
CA ALA A 254 -5.53 14.98 -19.06
C ALA A 254 -4.34 15.47 -19.88
N ARG A 255 -3.17 14.92 -19.56
CA ARG A 255 -1.97 14.97 -20.40
C ARG A 255 -1.84 13.67 -21.18
N VAL A 256 -1.56 13.77 -22.48
CA VAL A 256 -1.50 12.65 -23.41
C VAL A 256 -0.11 12.50 -23.99
N TRP A 257 0.39 11.27 -24.04
CA TRP A 257 1.58 10.83 -24.78
C TRP A 257 1.12 9.86 -25.85
N LEU A 258 1.51 10.12 -27.10
CA LEU A 258 1.10 9.30 -28.24
C LEU A 258 2.29 8.94 -29.13
N PRO A 259 2.33 7.70 -29.68
CA PRO A 259 3.33 7.30 -30.64
C PRO A 259 3.18 8.09 -31.93
N ASP A 260 4.31 8.57 -32.44
CA ASP A 260 4.42 9.14 -33.78
C ASP A 260 4.68 8.02 -34.79
N GLY A 261 3.59 7.37 -35.19
CA GLY A 261 3.59 6.31 -36.20
C GLY A 261 2.21 6.12 -36.82
N GLU A 262 2.18 5.35 -37.91
CA GLU A 262 0.95 4.93 -38.58
C GLU A 262 0.23 3.83 -37.80
N GLY A 263 -1.09 3.79 -37.91
CA GLY A 263 -1.95 2.76 -37.30
C GLY A 263 -2.71 3.21 -36.06
N ALA A 264 -3.57 2.29 -35.58
CA ALA A 264 -4.33 2.46 -34.35
C ALA A 264 -3.59 1.81 -33.18
N PHE A 265 -3.51 2.51 -32.05
CA PHE A 265 -2.75 2.08 -30.88
C PHE A 265 -3.69 1.85 -29.69
N PRO A 266 -3.46 0.84 -28.84
CA PRO A 266 -4.25 0.62 -27.63
C PRO A 266 -4.20 1.85 -26.71
N LEU A 267 -5.31 2.14 -26.03
CA LEU A 267 -5.43 3.29 -25.12
C LEU A 267 -5.18 2.85 -23.67
N ILE A 268 -4.34 3.59 -22.97
CA ILE A 268 -4.07 3.43 -21.53
C ILE A 268 -4.46 4.73 -20.81
N LEU A 269 -5.35 4.64 -19.83
CA LEU A 269 -5.61 5.75 -18.90
C LEU A 269 -4.86 5.52 -17.58
N ILE A 270 -4.20 6.56 -17.06
CA ILE A 270 -3.54 6.54 -15.75
C ILE A 270 -4.31 7.46 -14.79
N ALA A 271 -4.80 6.91 -13.67
CA ALA A 271 -5.46 7.64 -12.60
C ALA A 271 -4.57 7.72 -11.35
N HIS A 272 -4.34 8.94 -10.85
CA HIS A 272 -3.60 9.13 -9.61
C HIS A 272 -4.49 8.93 -8.39
N GLY A 273 -3.88 8.76 -7.22
CA GLY A 273 -4.61 8.67 -5.95
C GLY A 273 -4.70 10.01 -5.22
N ASN A 274 -5.14 9.91 -3.96
CA ASN A 274 -5.25 11.07 -3.09
C ASN A 274 -3.88 11.61 -2.67
N HIS A 275 -3.69 12.91 -2.89
CA HIS A 275 -2.54 13.74 -2.50
C HIS A 275 -3.09 15.17 -2.30
N PRO A 276 -2.40 16.20 -1.76
CA PRO A 276 -2.94 17.56 -1.81
C PRO A 276 -3.52 17.94 -3.18
N MET A 277 -4.75 18.45 -3.19
CA MET A 277 -5.43 18.85 -4.43
C MET A 277 -4.70 19.97 -5.20
N GLU A 278 -3.79 20.67 -4.53
CA GLU A 278 -2.99 21.75 -5.09
C GLU A 278 -1.77 21.24 -5.88
N ASP A 279 -1.41 19.96 -5.75
CA ASP A 279 -0.29 19.35 -6.47
C ASP A 279 -0.72 18.78 -7.82
N SER A 280 0.17 18.80 -8.82
CA SER A 280 -0.10 18.22 -10.14
C SER A 280 0.23 16.73 -10.20
N SER A 281 -0.55 15.92 -9.48
CA SER A 281 -0.31 14.48 -9.32
C SER A 281 -0.28 13.72 -10.64
N GLU A 282 -1.06 14.13 -11.63
CA GLU A 282 -1.14 13.53 -12.96
C GLU A 282 0.16 13.66 -13.76
N ASN A 283 1.00 14.67 -13.48
CA ASN A 283 2.27 14.88 -14.18
C ASN A 283 3.38 13.92 -13.71
N GLY A 284 3.20 13.26 -12.57
CA GLY A 284 4.22 12.41 -11.95
C GLY A 284 4.49 11.06 -12.63
N TYR A 285 3.64 10.65 -13.58
CA TYR A 285 3.78 9.39 -14.33
C TYR A 285 4.44 9.58 -15.71
N ASN A 286 4.97 10.77 -16.01
CA ASN A 286 5.53 11.07 -17.33
C ASN A 286 6.57 10.05 -17.81
N TYR A 287 7.42 9.53 -16.92
CA TYR A 287 8.43 8.51 -17.24
C TYR A 287 7.82 7.21 -17.74
N LEU A 288 6.69 6.80 -17.16
CA LEU A 288 5.97 5.58 -17.51
C LEU A 288 5.13 5.81 -18.77
N ALA A 289 4.45 6.96 -18.86
CA ALA A 289 3.63 7.31 -20.00
C ALA A 289 4.47 7.49 -21.28
N GLU A 290 5.64 8.13 -21.19
CA GLU A 290 6.57 8.28 -22.30
C GLU A 290 7.15 6.93 -22.74
N LEU A 291 7.52 6.06 -21.79
CA LEU A 291 7.97 4.70 -22.09
C LEU A 291 6.88 3.94 -22.86
N LEU A 292 5.68 3.82 -22.29
CA LEU A 292 4.57 3.10 -22.91
C LEU A 292 4.22 3.70 -24.28
N ALA A 293 4.20 5.03 -24.42
CA ALA A 293 3.95 5.67 -25.71
C ALA A 293 5.00 5.34 -26.76
N SER A 294 6.28 5.34 -26.39
CA SER A 294 7.36 4.95 -27.31
C SER A 294 7.26 3.49 -27.79
N ARG A 295 6.54 2.65 -27.02
CA ARG A 295 6.29 1.24 -27.31
C ARG A 295 4.99 0.97 -28.08
N GLY A 296 4.25 2.01 -28.42
CA GLY A 296 3.05 1.90 -29.25
C GLY A 296 1.74 1.88 -28.47
N PHE A 297 1.67 2.55 -27.32
CA PHE A 297 0.42 2.79 -26.60
C PHE A 297 0.05 4.27 -26.66
N ILE A 298 -1.22 4.62 -26.80
CA ILE A 298 -1.65 5.98 -26.45
C ILE A 298 -1.86 5.99 -24.94
N VAL A 299 -1.22 6.93 -24.23
CA VAL A 299 -1.32 7.02 -22.78
C VAL A 299 -1.85 8.39 -22.39
N ALA A 300 -2.90 8.43 -21.57
CA ALA A 300 -3.43 9.65 -20.99
C ALA A 300 -3.42 9.58 -19.47
N SER A 301 -2.69 10.48 -18.81
CA SER A 301 -2.72 10.64 -17.35
C SER A 301 -3.80 11.66 -17.01
N ILE A 302 -4.89 11.18 -16.41
CA ILE A 302 -6.09 11.98 -16.12
C ILE A 302 -5.90 12.78 -14.84
N ASP A 303 -6.47 13.98 -14.81
CA ASP A 303 -6.43 14.88 -13.68
C ASP A 303 -7.71 14.72 -12.85
N GLU A 304 -7.53 14.22 -11.63
CA GLU A 304 -8.58 14.06 -10.62
C GLU A 304 -8.21 14.82 -9.33
N ASN A 305 -7.29 15.78 -9.40
CA ASN A 305 -6.80 16.50 -8.21
C ASN A 305 -7.95 17.22 -7.49
N PHE A 306 -9.01 17.59 -8.20
CA PHE A 306 -10.18 18.21 -7.61
C PHE A 306 -11.02 17.29 -6.70
N LEU A 307 -10.77 15.98 -6.69
CA LEU A 307 -11.36 15.01 -5.76
C LEU A 307 -10.47 14.74 -4.53
N ASN A 308 -9.26 15.25 -4.53
CA ASN A 308 -8.30 14.99 -3.48
C ASN A 308 -8.55 15.81 -2.20
N LEU A 309 -7.93 15.38 -1.09
CA LEU A 309 -7.90 16.09 0.18
C LEU A 309 -7.22 17.47 0.06
N SER A 310 -7.79 18.46 0.76
CA SER A 310 -7.16 19.77 1.03
C SER A 310 -7.33 20.14 2.49
N LEU A 311 -6.23 20.42 3.19
CA LEU A 311 -6.30 20.91 4.57
C LEU A 311 -7.11 22.21 4.68
N ALA A 312 -7.07 23.04 3.64
CA ALA A 312 -7.81 24.30 3.58
C ALA A 312 -9.28 24.06 3.24
N ALA A 313 -9.56 23.37 2.13
CA ALA A 313 -10.92 23.23 1.63
C ALA A 313 -11.78 22.30 2.49
N ASP A 314 -11.15 21.37 3.20
CA ASP A 314 -11.82 20.36 4.03
C ASP A 314 -11.74 20.71 5.53
N PHE A 315 -11.36 21.95 5.84
CA PHE A 315 -11.25 22.50 7.20
C PHE A 315 -10.46 21.58 8.14
N GLY A 316 -9.22 21.21 7.79
CA GLY A 316 -8.40 20.33 8.62
C GLY A 316 -8.99 18.94 8.83
N MET A 317 -9.69 18.40 7.82
CA MET A 317 -10.41 17.13 7.81
C MET A 317 -11.71 17.09 8.64
N PHE A 318 -12.23 18.23 9.12
CA PHE A 318 -13.54 18.27 9.80
C PHE A 318 -14.72 18.12 8.83
N ALA A 319 -14.55 18.49 7.57
CA ALA A 319 -15.57 18.36 6.53
C ALA A 319 -14.93 17.88 5.22
N PRO A 320 -14.42 16.63 5.17
CA PRO A 320 -13.81 16.09 3.97
C PRO A 320 -14.85 15.86 2.88
N LEU A 321 -14.38 15.87 1.63
CA LEU A 321 -15.13 15.33 0.50
C LEU A 321 -15.43 13.85 0.77
N LYS A 322 -16.65 13.43 0.43
CA LYS A 322 -17.11 12.04 0.58
C LYS A 322 -17.36 11.40 -0.77
N ASP A 323 -17.39 10.07 -0.78
CA ASP A 323 -17.83 9.26 -1.93
C ASP A 323 -17.09 9.61 -3.22
N GLU A 324 -15.76 9.69 -3.07
CA GLU A 324 -14.89 10.18 -4.14
C GLU A 324 -14.29 9.05 -4.99
N ASN A 325 -14.16 7.83 -4.45
CA ASN A 325 -13.56 6.70 -5.20
C ASN A 325 -14.45 6.16 -6.33
N ASP A 326 -15.76 6.10 -6.13
CA ASP A 326 -16.74 5.81 -7.18
C ASP A 326 -16.87 6.98 -8.17
N ALA A 327 -16.74 8.23 -7.71
CA ALA A 327 -16.65 9.38 -8.60
C ALA A 327 -15.42 9.35 -9.52
N ARG A 328 -14.23 8.99 -8.99
CA ARG A 328 -13.01 8.75 -9.80
C ARG A 328 -13.25 7.66 -10.84
N ALA A 329 -13.80 6.53 -10.41
CA ALA A 329 -14.09 5.41 -11.29
C ALA A 329 -15.05 5.79 -12.43
N TRP A 330 -16.08 6.56 -12.11
CA TRP A 330 -17.01 7.11 -13.08
C TRP A 330 -16.32 8.09 -14.05
N LEU A 331 -15.47 9.00 -13.56
CA LEU A 331 -14.70 9.92 -14.40
C LEU A 331 -13.77 9.21 -15.38
N ILE A 332 -13.12 8.12 -14.97
CA ILE A 332 -12.32 7.26 -15.88
C ILE A 332 -13.18 6.80 -17.07
N LEU A 333 -14.43 6.39 -16.82
CA LEU A 333 -15.34 5.93 -17.88
C LEU A 333 -15.89 7.09 -18.73
N GLU A 334 -16.10 8.28 -18.15
CA GLU A 334 -16.42 9.49 -18.90
C GLU A 334 -15.28 9.91 -19.84
N HIS A 335 -14.02 9.78 -19.41
CA HIS A 335 -12.88 9.96 -20.29
C HIS A 335 -12.91 8.96 -21.45
N LEU A 336 -13.13 7.67 -21.19
CA LEU A 336 -13.24 6.67 -22.27
C LEU A 336 -14.38 6.99 -23.26
N ARG A 337 -15.50 7.55 -22.77
CA ARG A 337 -16.59 8.03 -23.64
C ARG A 337 -16.12 9.17 -24.54
N GLN A 338 -15.42 10.16 -23.99
CA GLN A 338 -14.85 11.26 -24.78
C GLN A 338 -13.84 10.76 -25.84
N TRP A 339 -13.02 9.77 -25.49
CA TRP A 339 -12.07 9.13 -26.41
C TRP A 339 -12.78 8.36 -27.53
N ARG A 340 -13.90 7.70 -27.25
CA ARG A 340 -14.76 7.07 -28.27
C ARG A 340 -15.30 8.07 -29.27
N ASP A 341 -15.74 9.23 -28.81
CA ASP A 341 -16.25 10.27 -29.70
C ASP A 341 -15.13 10.85 -30.58
N TRP A 342 -13.94 11.08 -30.02
CA TRP A 342 -12.78 11.56 -30.77
C TRP A 342 -12.25 10.55 -31.78
N SER A 343 -12.27 9.25 -31.49
CA SER A 343 -11.74 8.23 -32.39
C SER A 343 -12.53 8.12 -33.70
N VAL A 344 -13.79 8.57 -33.71
CA VAL A 344 -14.68 8.55 -34.88
C VAL A 344 -15.01 9.93 -35.46
N THR A 345 -14.47 11.02 -34.88
CA THR A 345 -14.73 12.39 -35.36
C THR A 345 -13.68 12.84 -36.41
N PRO A 346 -14.06 13.06 -37.70
CA PRO A 346 -13.11 13.52 -38.71
C PRO A 346 -12.45 14.85 -38.35
N GLY A 347 -11.15 14.96 -38.58
CA GLY A 347 -10.36 16.17 -38.26
C GLY A 347 -9.87 16.24 -36.81
N ASN A 348 -10.33 15.34 -35.92
CA ASN A 348 -9.74 15.19 -34.60
C ASN A 348 -8.36 14.49 -34.68
N PRO A 349 -7.35 14.86 -33.87
CA PRO A 349 -6.04 14.20 -33.86
C PRO A 349 -6.08 12.68 -33.61
N PHE A 350 -7.15 12.19 -32.97
CA PHE A 350 -7.34 10.78 -32.61
C PHE A 350 -8.20 10.00 -33.60
N TYR A 351 -8.71 10.64 -34.64
CA TYR A 351 -9.56 10.00 -35.64
C TYR A 351 -8.85 8.82 -36.31
N GLY A 352 -9.41 7.61 -36.15
CA GLY A 352 -8.82 6.38 -36.69
C GLY A 352 -7.47 5.96 -36.09
N ARG A 353 -7.04 6.60 -34.99
CA ARG A 353 -5.72 6.37 -34.35
C ARG A 353 -5.81 5.58 -33.04
N VAL A 354 -7.00 5.38 -32.50
CA VAL A 354 -7.22 4.75 -31.18
C VAL A 354 -7.84 3.37 -31.36
N ASN A 355 -7.18 2.35 -30.81
CA ASN A 355 -7.73 1.00 -30.71
C ASN A 355 -8.51 0.87 -29.38
N LEU A 356 -9.84 0.98 -29.46
CA LEU A 356 -10.73 0.83 -28.30
C LEU A 356 -11.07 -0.65 -27.98
N ASP A 357 -10.62 -1.58 -28.81
CA ASP A 357 -10.73 -3.03 -28.54
C ASP A 357 -9.59 -3.53 -27.62
N GLY A 358 -8.73 -2.64 -27.13
CA GLY A 358 -7.70 -2.95 -26.16
C GLY A 358 -7.45 -1.76 -25.23
N ILE A 359 -8.27 -1.65 -24.18
CA ILE A 359 -8.11 -0.58 -23.19
C ILE A 359 -7.37 -1.12 -21.96
N GLY A 360 -6.33 -0.38 -21.56
CA GLY A 360 -5.62 -0.55 -20.30
C GLY A 360 -5.96 0.56 -19.31
N LEU A 361 -5.99 0.22 -18.03
CA LEU A 361 -6.11 1.18 -16.94
C LEU A 361 -4.94 1.00 -15.98
N VAL A 362 -4.33 2.11 -15.55
CA VAL A 362 -3.31 2.13 -14.49
C VAL A 362 -3.82 3.04 -13.39
N GLY A 363 -3.77 2.60 -12.14
CA GLY A 363 -4.22 3.39 -11.01
C GLY A 363 -3.21 3.36 -9.86
N HIS A 364 -3.02 4.46 -9.14
CA HIS A 364 -2.16 4.51 -7.96
C HIS A 364 -2.96 4.83 -6.69
N SER A 365 -2.74 4.11 -5.58
CA SER A 365 -3.38 4.41 -4.28
C SER A 365 -4.91 4.36 -4.41
N ARG A 366 -5.64 5.44 -4.10
CA ARG A 366 -7.08 5.56 -4.38
C ARG A 366 -7.44 5.39 -5.86
N GLY A 367 -6.60 5.90 -6.77
CA GLY A 367 -6.75 5.67 -8.20
C GLY A 367 -6.59 4.19 -8.56
N GLY A 368 -5.81 3.43 -7.79
CA GLY A 368 -5.64 1.99 -7.94
C GLY A 368 -6.89 1.18 -7.60
N GLU A 369 -7.68 1.63 -6.61
CA GLU A 369 -9.03 1.10 -6.40
C GLU A 369 -9.98 1.59 -7.50
N ALA A 370 -9.93 2.87 -7.86
CA ALA A 370 -10.81 3.48 -8.86
C ALA A 370 -10.76 2.76 -10.22
N VAL A 371 -9.58 2.32 -10.69
CA VAL A 371 -9.50 1.56 -11.95
C VAL A 371 -10.16 0.17 -11.88
N ALA A 372 -10.14 -0.48 -10.72
CA ALA A 372 -10.86 -1.73 -10.50
C ALA A 372 -12.38 -1.51 -10.39
N ILE A 373 -12.80 -0.44 -9.72
CA ILE A 373 -14.20 0.00 -9.67
C ILE A 373 -14.69 0.33 -11.09
N ALA A 374 -13.90 1.06 -11.89
CA ALA A 374 -14.23 1.41 -13.27
C ALA A 374 -14.44 0.15 -14.13
N ALA A 375 -13.56 -0.86 -13.99
CA ALA A 375 -13.72 -2.13 -14.68
C ALA A 375 -15.02 -2.85 -14.29
N ALA A 376 -15.45 -2.77 -13.03
CA ALA A 376 -16.73 -3.30 -12.57
C ALA A 376 -17.93 -2.48 -13.10
N PHE A 377 -17.91 -1.15 -12.93
CA PHE A 377 -18.95 -0.21 -13.38
C PHE A 377 -19.19 -0.29 -14.88
N ASN A 378 -18.15 -0.51 -15.66
CA ASN A 378 -18.23 -0.65 -17.11
C ASN A 378 -19.19 -1.77 -17.58
N ARG A 379 -19.46 -2.76 -16.71
CA ARG A 379 -20.38 -3.89 -16.98
C ARG A 379 -21.79 -3.68 -16.44
N LEU A 380 -22.03 -2.61 -15.66
CA LEU A 380 -23.30 -2.35 -15.01
C LEU A 380 -24.17 -1.40 -15.86
N PRO A 381 -25.50 -1.51 -15.78
CA PRO A 381 -26.42 -0.58 -16.44
C PRO A 381 -26.62 0.74 -15.68
N CYS A 382 -26.19 0.82 -14.42
CA CYS A 382 -26.30 1.99 -13.55
C CYS A 382 -25.39 1.87 -12.33
N HIS A 383 -25.23 2.96 -11.60
CA HIS A 383 -24.50 2.98 -10.33
C HIS A 383 -25.14 2.02 -9.31
N PRO A 384 -24.36 1.18 -8.61
CA PRO A 384 -24.91 0.13 -7.74
C PRO A 384 -25.67 0.67 -6.52
N GLU A 385 -25.39 1.90 -6.08
CA GLU A 385 -26.11 2.54 -4.96
C GLU A 385 -27.15 3.57 -5.41
N ASN A 386 -27.18 3.92 -6.70
CA ASN A 386 -28.11 4.91 -7.23
C ASN A 386 -28.48 4.61 -8.70
N ALA A 387 -29.61 3.91 -8.90
CA ALA A 387 -30.07 3.54 -10.24
C ALA A 387 -30.52 4.72 -11.13
N ALA A 388 -30.62 5.95 -10.59
CA ALA A 388 -30.87 7.15 -11.39
C ALA A 388 -29.66 7.53 -12.25
N LEU A 389 -28.45 7.21 -11.79
CA LEU A 389 -27.23 7.38 -12.56
C LEU A 389 -27.05 6.18 -13.51
N ARG A 390 -27.48 6.35 -14.76
CA ARG A 390 -27.43 5.32 -15.80
C ARG A 390 -26.05 5.25 -16.46
N PHE A 391 -25.63 4.03 -16.78
CA PHE A 391 -24.37 3.75 -17.47
C PHE A 391 -24.63 3.25 -18.89
N ASP A 392 -23.77 3.68 -19.82
CA ASP A 392 -23.74 3.23 -21.22
C ASP A 392 -22.28 3.24 -21.71
N TYR A 393 -21.46 2.40 -21.09
CA TYR A 393 -20.02 2.34 -21.32
C TYR A 393 -19.64 1.12 -22.17
N GLN A 394 -19.64 -0.08 -21.57
CA GLN A 394 -19.35 -1.37 -22.23
C GLN A 394 -18.04 -1.35 -23.05
N PHE A 395 -17.01 -0.67 -22.54
CA PHE A 395 -15.69 -0.60 -23.15
C PHE A 395 -14.93 -1.93 -23.03
N ASN A 396 -14.03 -2.23 -23.98
CA ASN A 396 -13.20 -3.42 -23.91
C ASN A 396 -11.97 -3.22 -23.01
N ILE A 397 -12.19 -3.05 -21.71
CA ILE A 397 -11.14 -2.97 -20.70
C ILE A 397 -10.53 -4.36 -20.52
N ARG A 398 -9.30 -4.54 -21.02
CA ARG A 398 -8.58 -5.83 -21.03
C ARG A 398 -7.47 -5.92 -19.99
N ALA A 399 -6.99 -4.78 -19.49
CA ALA A 399 -5.85 -4.73 -18.57
C ALA A 399 -6.07 -3.70 -17.46
N VAL A 400 -5.83 -4.09 -16.21
CA VAL A 400 -5.86 -3.21 -15.04
C VAL A 400 -4.56 -3.40 -14.27
N ALA A 401 -3.79 -2.33 -14.09
CA ALA A 401 -2.56 -2.32 -13.28
C ALA A 401 -2.72 -1.36 -12.10
N ALA A 402 -2.60 -1.87 -10.89
CA ALA A 402 -2.72 -1.10 -9.67
C ALA A 402 -1.35 -0.93 -8.99
N LEU A 403 -0.96 0.31 -8.73
CA LEU A 403 0.24 0.69 -7.99
C LEU A 403 -0.18 1.04 -6.57
N ALA A 404 0.38 0.37 -5.58
CA ALA A 404 0.13 0.55 -4.16
C ALA A 404 -1.35 0.88 -3.82
N PRO A 405 -2.33 0.11 -4.32
CA PRO A 405 -3.74 0.52 -4.23
C PRO A 405 -4.28 0.37 -2.80
N VAL A 406 -5.23 1.24 -2.45
CA VAL A 406 -6.17 0.94 -1.37
C VAL A 406 -7.20 -0.08 -1.86
N ASP A 407 -7.98 -0.64 -0.93
CA ASP A 407 -9.14 -1.45 -1.25
C ASP A 407 -10.17 -1.40 -0.12
N GLY A 408 -11.45 -1.17 -0.46
CA GLY A 408 -12.56 -1.05 0.47
C GLY A 408 -12.95 0.38 0.84
N GLN A 409 -12.57 1.39 0.04
CA GLN A 409 -13.15 2.74 0.20
C GLN A 409 -14.56 2.82 -0.39
N PHE A 410 -14.86 2.00 -1.41
CA PHE A 410 -16.20 1.89 -1.98
C PHE A 410 -16.72 0.46 -1.84
N LEU A 411 -17.75 0.30 -1.01
CA LEU A 411 -18.35 -0.99 -0.65
C LEU A 411 -19.87 -0.94 -0.82
N PRO A 412 -20.39 -1.01 -2.06
CA PRO A 412 -21.82 -0.89 -2.30
C PRO A 412 -22.57 -2.00 -1.57
N GLY A 413 -23.49 -1.63 -0.69
CA GLY A 413 -24.20 -2.59 0.17
C GLY A 413 -23.27 -3.37 1.11
N GLU A 414 -22.18 -2.75 1.55
CA GLU A 414 -21.15 -3.31 2.45
C GLU A 414 -20.38 -4.50 1.87
N ARG A 415 -20.33 -4.61 0.54
CA ARG A 415 -19.65 -5.71 -0.16
C ARG A 415 -18.55 -5.20 -1.08
N PRO A 416 -17.42 -5.92 -1.19
CA PRO A 416 -16.44 -5.66 -2.22
C PRO A 416 -17.07 -5.77 -3.61
N LEU A 417 -16.70 -4.87 -4.52
CA LEU A 417 -17.13 -4.97 -5.91
C LEU A 417 -16.51 -6.22 -6.58
N PRO A 418 -17.31 -6.96 -7.39
CA PRO A 418 -16.80 -8.08 -8.14
C PRO A 418 -15.84 -7.59 -9.24
N LEU A 419 -14.76 -8.35 -9.45
CA LEU A 419 -13.83 -8.14 -10.56
C LEU A 419 -13.71 -9.45 -11.33
N SER A 420 -13.93 -9.43 -12.63
CA SER A 420 -13.84 -10.63 -13.46
C SER A 420 -13.34 -10.32 -14.88
N ASP A 421 -12.82 -11.34 -15.55
CA ASP A 421 -12.46 -11.35 -16.98
C ASP A 421 -11.63 -10.14 -17.43
N VAL A 422 -10.52 -9.90 -16.73
CA VAL A 422 -9.56 -8.84 -17.04
C VAL A 422 -8.17 -9.34 -16.67
N ASN A 423 -7.14 -8.89 -17.41
CA ASN A 423 -5.77 -9.08 -16.93
C ASN A 423 -5.51 -8.12 -15.78
N TYR A 424 -4.84 -8.57 -14.72
CA TYR A 424 -4.62 -7.75 -13.54
C TYR A 424 -3.17 -7.80 -13.06
N LEU A 425 -2.60 -6.63 -12.76
CA LEU A 425 -1.29 -6.49 -12.12
C LEU A 425 -1.44 -5.65 -10.88
N VAL A 426 -0.81 -6.05 -9.78
CA VAL A 426 -0.64 -5.16 -8.62
C VAL A 426 0.82 -5.10 -8.17
N LEU A 427 1.34 -3.89 -7.96
CA LEU A 427 2.67 -3.64 -7.39
C LEU A 427 2.50 -2.95 -6.03
N HIS A 428 3.21 -3.40 -4.99
CA HIS A 428 3.14 -2.78 -3.66
C HIS A 428 4.51 -2.77 -2.97
N GLY A 429 4.79 -1.69 -2.22
CA GLY A 429 6.06 -1.51 -1.53
C GLY A 429 6.03 -2.02 -0.10
N ALA A 430 7.06 -2.74 0.33
CA ALA A 430 7.14 -3.23 1.70
C ALA A 430 7.32 -2.11 2.75
N HIS A 431 7.82 -0.96 2.31
CA HIS A 431 8.02 0.27 3.10
C HIS A 431 6.98 1.34 2.73
N ASP A 432 5.82 0.94 2.20
CA ASP A 432 4.70 1.85 2.02
C ASP A 432 4.25 2.38 3.40
N MET A 433 4.29 3.70 3.55
CA MET A 433 3.99 4.41 4.79
C MET A 433 2.62 5.10 4.76
N ASP A 434 1.91 5.01 3.63
CA ASP A 434 0.56 5.54 3.44
C ASP A 434 -0.47 4.39 3.50
N VAL A 435 -0.35 3.45 2.56
CA VAL A 435 -1.09 2.20 2.51
C VAL A 435 -0.19 1.09 3.05
N VAL A 436 -0.10 1.05 4.38
CA VAL A 436 0.89 0.24 5.13
C VAL A 436 0.79 -1.28 4.94
N SER A 437 -0.32 -1.75 4.37
CA SER A 437 -0.57 -3.15 4.03
C SER A 437 -0.75 -3.31 2.53
N PHE A 438 -0.45 -4.51 2.01
CA PHE A 438 -0.66 -4.87 0.62
C PHE A 438 -2.17 -4.98 0.24
N GLY A 439 -2.92 -3.87 0.33
CA GLY A 439 -4.38 -3.82 0.17
C GLY A 439 -4.87 -4.32 -1.18
N GLY A 440 -4.10 -4.09 -2.25
CA GLY A 440 -4.40 -4.59 -3.59
C GLY A 440 -4.42 -6.11 -3.73
N LEU A 441 -3.89 -6.85 -2.75
CA LEU A 441 -3.99 -8.31 -2.71
C LEU A 441 -5.45 -8.77 -2.63
N ARG A 442 -6.34 -8.00 -1.98
CA ARG A 442 -7.79 -8.28 -1.96
C ARG A 442 -8.40 -8.27 -3.35
N GLN A 443 -7.95 -7.36 -4.23
CA GLN A 443 -8.43 -7.27 -5.61
C GLN A 443 -7.91 -8.44 -6.45
N TYR A 444 -6.64 -8.78 -6.26
CA TYR A 444 -6.01 -9.95 -6.87
C TYR A 444 -6.75 -11.24 -6.48
N ASN A 445 -7.05 -11.44 -5.19
CA ASN A 445 -7.69 -12.66 -4.68
C ASN A 445 -9.11 -12.83 -5.23
N ARG A 446 -9.95 -11.78 -5.17
CA ARG A 446 -11.35 -11.85 -5.62
C ARG A 446 -11.54 -11.91 -7.14
N LEU A 447 -10.51 -11.61 -7.94
CA LEU A 447 -10.59 -11.65 -9.40
C LEU A 447 -10.83 -13.08 -9.90
N GLN A 448 -11.92 -13.25 -10.66
CA GLN A 448 -12.33 -14.51 -11.29
C GLN A 448 -12.22 -14.48 -12.81
N PHE A 449 -11.90 -15.63 -13.40
CA PHE A 449 -11.90 -15.84 -14.86
C PHE A 449 -13.09 -16.73 -15.23
N LEU A 450 -14.09 -16.17 -15.90
CA LEU A 450 -15.42 -16.76 -16.10
C LEU A 450 -15.76 -16.98 -17.58
N ASP A 451 -15.17 -16.21 -18.50
CA ASP A 451 -15.51 -16.25 -19.93
C ASP A 451 -14.64 -17.19 -20.79
N GLY A 452 -13.70 -17.92 -20.17
CA GLY A 452 -12.82 -18.88 -20.83
C GLY A 452 -11.70 -18.28 -21.69
N LYS A 453 -11.52 -16.95 -21.70
CA LYS A 453 -10.41 -16.30 -22.42
C LYS A 453 -9.09 -16.41 -21.65
N PRO A 454 -7.92 -16.21 -22.31
CA PRO A 454 -6.59 -16.44 -21.71
C PRO A 454 -6.15 -15.29 -20.78
N TRP A 455 -6.97 -14.94 -19.80
CA TRP A 455 -6.67 -13.95 -18.77
C TRP A 455 -5.56 -14.40 -17.82
N PHE A 456 -4.85 -13.45 -17.24
CA PHE A 456 -3.89 -13.70 -16.17
C PHE A 456 -3.88 -12.58 -15.13
N LYS A 457 -3.46 -12.92 -13.91
CA LYS A 457 -3.25 -11.97 -12.83
C LYS A 457 -1.88 -12.17 -12.19
N ALA A 458 -1.28 -11.08 -11.75
CA ALA A 458 0.01 -11.08 -11.06
C ALA A 458 0.03 -10.07 -9.91
N SER A 459 0.76 -10.40 -8.85
CA SER A 459 1.08 -9.47 -7.75
C SER A 459 2.59 -9.41 -7.53
N LEU A 460 3.13 -8.24 -7.22
CA LEU A 460 4.54 -8.05 -6.87
C LEU A 460 4.66 -7.23 -5.58
N TYR A 461 5.28 -7.80 -4.57
CA TYR A 461 5.69 -7.10 -3.35
C TYR A 461 7.18 -6.80 -3.40
N ILE A 462 7.53 -5.53 -3.16
CA ILE A 462 8.87 -4.99 -3.43
C ILE A 462 9.52 -4.51 -2.13
N TYR A 463 10.59 -5.18 -1.71
CA TYR A 463 11.32 -4.75 -0.51
C TYR A 463 12.01 -3.38 -0.75
N GLY A 464 11.88 -2.48 0.22
CA GLY A 464 12.43 -1.11 0.17
C GLY A 464 11.63 -0.10 -0.67
N ALA A 465 10.63 -0.51 -1.45
CA ALA A 465 9.75 0.45 -2.13
C ALA A 465 8.76 1.08 -1.15
N ASN A 466 8.49 2.38 -1.32
CA ASN A 466 7.48 3.15 -0.58
C ASN A 466 6.23 3.41 -1.44
N HIS A 467 5.28 4.18 -0.90
CA HIS A 467 4.08 4.59 -1.63
C HIS A 467 4.43 5.59 -2.75
N GLY A 468 5.09 6.69 -2.40
CA GLY A 468 5.16 7.88 -3.24
C GLY A 468 6.04 7.77 -4.48
N GLN A 469 7.12 6.99 -4.46
CA GLN A 469 8.13 7.02 -5.54
C GLN A 469 7.66 6.41 -6.88
N PHE A 470 6.47 5.79 -6.94
CA PHE A 470 5.82 5.49 -8.22
C PHE A 470 5.42 6.76 -9.00
N ASN A 471 5.28 7.89 -8.29
CA ASN A 471 4.89 9.19 -8.81
C ASN A 471 5.98 10.24 -8.49
N ARG A 472 6.57 10.85 -9.52
CA ARG A 472 7.66 11.82 -9.35
C ARG A 472 7.27 13.10 -8.60
N ALA A 473 5.98 13.45 -8.55
CA ALA A 473 5.50 14.62 -7.82
C ALA A 473 5.40 14.36 -6.31
N TRP A 474 5.23 13.10 -5.88
CA TRP A 474 5.02 12.74 -4.47
C TRP A 474 6.36 12.47 -3.76
N GLY A 475 7.25 11.71 -4.40
CA GLY A 475 8.61 11.45 -3.91
C GLY A 475 8.70 10.47 -2.74
N GLN A 476 9.75 10.61 -1.91
CA GLN A 476 10.10 9.60 -0.89
C GLN A 476 9.39 9.78 0.47
N ARG A 477 8.75 10.93 0.72
CA ARG A 477 8.14 11.26 2.01
C ARG A 477 6.63 11.12 1.90
N ASP A 478 6.17 9.90 2.12
CA ASP A 478 4.74 9.58 2.22
C ASP A 478 4.09 10.39 3.36
N MET A 479 2.78 10.62 3.27
CA MET A 479 1.95 11.42 4.20
C MET A 479 2.23 12.93 4.26
N LEU A 480 1.20 13.66 4.68
CA LEU A 480 1.23 15.10 4.90
C LEU A 480 1.69 15.49 6.31
N GLY A 481 2.15 16.73 6.42
CA GLY A 481 2.42 17.37 7.71
C GLY A 481 3.71 16.86 8.39
N PRO A 482 3.87 17.12 9.69
CA PRO A 482 5.12 16.85 10.42
C PRO A 482 5.33 15.37 10.76
N ALA A 483 4.30 14.52 10.62
CA ALA A 483 4.41 13.09 10.91
C ALA A 483 5.37 12.37 9.95
N ARG A 484 5.50 12.84 8.70
CA ARG A 484 6.41 12.25 7.71
C ARG A 484 7.90 12.32 8.11
N GLN A 485 8.27 13.18 9.06
CA GLN A 485 9.63 13.28 9.62
C GLN A 485 9.94 12.18 10.63
N LEU A 486 8.95 11.37 11.02
CA LEU A 486 9.16 10.23 11.91
C LEU A 486 9.50 8.94 11.16
N PHE A 487 9.28 8.92 9.84
CA PHE A 487 9.58 7.77 9.01
C PHE A 487 11.09 7.54 8.83
N ASN A 488 11.47 6.28 8.72
CA ASN A 488 12.83 5.89 8.37
C ASN A 488 12.97 5.83 6.84
N LEU A 489 13.53 6.87 6.24
CA LEU A 489 13.76 6.95 4.80
C LEU A 489 15.07 6.25 4.39
N GLY A 490 15.97 5.99 5.34
CA GLY A 490 17.24 5.30 5.10
C GLY A 490 17.08 3.84 4.63
N GLY A 491 15.91 3.24 4.83
CA GLY A 491 15.57 1.89 4.34
C GLY A 491 14.98 1.84 2.93
N LEU A 492 14.77 2.98 2.27
CA LEU A 492 14.10 3.04 0.98
C LEU A 492 15.03 2.73 -0.19
N LEU A 493 14.47 2.08 -1.21
CA LEU A 493 15.08 2.01 -2.53
C LEU A 493 15.20 3.43 -3.12
N PRO A 494 16.30 3.75 -3.82
CA PRO A 494 16.36 4.98 -4.60
C PRO A 494 15.19 5.08 -5.59
N ALA A 495 14.57 6.25 -5.71
CA ALA A 495 13.42 6.48 -6.59
C ALA A 495 13.60 5.93 -8.01
N ALA A 496 14.77 6.13 -8.62
CA ALA A 496 15.07 5.63 -9.97
C ALA A 496 15.03 4.09 -10.07
N GLN A 497 15.35 3.37 -8.99
CA GLN A 497 15.25 1.91 -8.95
C GLN A 497 13.78 1.47 -8.82
N GLN A 498 12.97 2.15 -8.00
CA GLN A 498 11.53 1.88 -7.92
C GLN A 498 10.81 2.20 -9.25
N GLU A 499 11.16 3.32 -9.91
CA GLU A 499 10.70 3.63 -11.27
C GLU A 499 11.12 2.56 -12.28
N GLN A 500 12.35 2.03 -12.17
CA GLN A 500 12.83 0.95 -13.03
C GLN A 500 11.98 -0.32 -12.90
N ILE A 501 11.60 -0.69 -11.66
CA ILE A 501 10.69 -1.81 -11.41
C ILE A 501 9.31 -1.54 -12.03
N ALA A 502 8.75 -0.34 -11.82
CA ALA A 502 7.45 0.04 -12.39
C ALA A 502 7.48 -0.01 -13.93
N LYS A 503 8.52 0.54 -14.56
CA LYS A 503 8.71 0.46 -16.01
C LYS A 503 8.76 -0.97 -16.52
N ALA A 504 9.56 -1.84 -15.90
CA ALA A 504 9.70 -3.23 -16.34
C ALA A 504 8.39 -3.99 -16.22
N PHE A 505 7.74 -3.97 -15.05
CA PHE A 505 6.53 -4.76 -14.80
C PHE A 505 5.30 -4.22 -15.50
N VAL A 506 5.05 -2.91 -15.48
CA VAL A 506 3.85 -2.34 -16.12
C VAL A 506 3.97 -2.43 -17.64
N SER A 507 5.15 -2.16 -18.22
CA SER A 507 5.35 -2.28 -19.67
C SER A 507 5.20 -3.73 -20.14
N ALA A 508 5.85 -4.70 -19.48
CA ALA A 508 5.69 -6.12 -19.78
C ALA A 508 4.22 -6.58 -19.70
N PHE A 509 3.48 -6.05 -18.72
CA PHE A 509 2.08 -6.40 -18.51
C PHE A 509 1.19 -5.87 -19.63
N MET A 510 1.37 -4.60 -20.02
CA MET A 510 0.61 -4.00 -21.12
C MET A 510 0.95 -4.67 -22.46
N GLU A 511 2.21 -5.02 -22.70
CA GLU A 511 2.62 -5.79 -23.89
C GLU A 511 1.93 -7.16 -23.93
N ALA A 512 1.94 -7.89 -22.81
CA ALA A 512 1.31 -9.21 -22.72
C ALA A 512 -0.23 -9.16 -22.84
N ALA A 513 -0.86 -8.10 -22.34
CA ALA A 513 -2.32 -7.99 -22.26
C ALA A 513 -2.96 -7.32 -23.48
N LEU A 514 -2.27 -6.38 -24.14
CA LEU A 514 -2.83 -5.51 -25.19
C LEU A 514 -2.13 -5.64 -26.55
N HIS A 515 -0.88 -6.10 -26.60
CA HIS A 515 -0.16 -6.44 -27.84
C HIS A 515 -0.01 -7.96 -28.05
N ASP A 516 -0.64 -8.77 -27.19
CA ASP A 516 -0.62 -10.23 -27.22
C ASP A 516 0.82 -10.83 -27.17
N GLN A 517 1.77 -10.10 -26.56
CA GLN A 517 3.14 -10.56 -26.34
C GLN A 517 3.22 -11.48 -25.10
N SER A 518 2.57 -12.64 -25.17
CA SER A 518 2.38 -13.54 -24.02
C SER A 518 3.67 -14.04 -23.36
N ASP A 519 4.79 -14.04 -24.08
CA ASP A 519 6.08 -14.49 -23.55
C ASP A 519 6.57 -13.62 -22.38
N TYR A 520 6.15 -12.35 -22.31
CA TYR A 520 6.44 -11.50 -21.15
C TYR A 520 5.80 -12.02 -19.86
N ARG A 521 4.82 -12.92 -19.91
CA ARG A 521 4.24 -13.55 -18.71
C ARG A 521 5.27 -14.29 -17.87
N ALA A 522 6.37 -14.73 -18.48
CA ALA A 522 7.48 -15.37 -17.76
C ALA A 522 8.12 -14.46 -16.69
N LEU A 523 8.10 -13.12 -16.87
CA LEU A 523 8.55 -12.16 -15.85
C LEU A 523 7.73 -12.27 -14.56
N PHE A 524 6.42 -12.46 -14.67
CA PHE A 524 5.51 -12.50 -13.51
C PHE A 524 5.55 -13.86 -12.80
N ARG A 525 5.82 -14.93 -13.54
CA ARG A 525 6.00 -16.28 -13.01
C ARG A 525 7.30 -16.42 -12.23
N ASP A 526 8.39 -15.85 -12.75
CA ASP A 526 9.69 -15.82 -12.07
C ASP A 526 10.49 -14.55 -12.42
N PRO A 527 10.47 -13.51 -11.56
CA PRO A 527 11.23 -12.28 -11.75
C PRO A 527 12.74 -12.48 -11.91
N ARG A 528 13.30 -13.60 -11.43
CA ARG A 528 14.73 -13.89 -11.56
C ARG A 528 15.16 -14.08 -13.01
N ALA A 529 14.25 -14.53 -13.88
CA ALA A 529 14.52 -14.65 -15.31
C ALA A 529 14.79 -13.27 -15.95
N ALA A 530 14.29 -12.21 -15.34
CA ALA A 530 14.48 -10.81 -15.76
C ALA A 530 15.50 -10.05 -14.89
N ARG A 531 16.38 -10.74 -14.12
CA ARG A 531 17.32 -10.09 -13.19
C ARG A 531 18.14 -8.98 -13.85
N ALA A 532 18.50 -9.11 -15.13
CA ALA A 532 19.26 -8.10 -15.85
C ALA A 532 18.50 -6.76 -16.06
N TRP A 533 17.17 -6.77 -15.98
CA TRP A 533 16.31 -5.58 -16.17
C TRP A 533 15.97 -4.90 -14.85
N LEU A 534 16.17 -5.59 -13.72
CA LEU A 534 15.65 -5.21 -12.41
C LEU A 534 16.79 -4.80 -11.45
N PRO A 535 16.58 -3.79 -10.58
CA PRO A 535 17.53 -3.49 -9.53
C PRO A 535 17.61 -4.62 -8.50
N GLU A 536 18.72 -4.70 -7.77
CA GLU A 536 18.89 -5.70 -6.72
C GLU A 536 18.05 -5.36 -5.48
N THR A 537 17.00 -6.15 -5.25
CA THR A 537 16.18 -6.16 -4.02
C THR A 537 15.47 -7.51 -3.90
N ILE A 538 14.56 -7.65 -2.93
CA ILE A 538 13.70 -8.82 -2.77
C ILE A 538 12.37 -8.56 -3.45
N TYR A 539 11.96 -9.53 -4.27
CA TYR A 539 10.69 -9.55 -5.00
C TYR A 539 9.92 -10.79 -4.59
N LEU A 540 8.68 -10.60 -4.13
CA LEU A 540 7.75 -11.71 -3.94
C LEU A 540 6.64 -11.58 -4.97
N SER A 541 6.57 -12.55 -5.88
CA SER A 541 5.64 -12.55 -7.00
C SER A 541 4.63 -13.69 -6.89
N GLN A 542 3.36 -13.36 -7.12
CA GLN A 542 2.32 -14.36 -7.37
C GLN A 542 1.84 -14.25 -8.80
N TYR A 543 1.44 -15.38 -9.36
CA TYR A 543 0.93 -15.46 -10.72
C TYR A 543 -0.15 -16.53 -10.83
N GLN A 544 -1.24 -16.19 -11.51
CA GLN A 544 -2.28 -17.14 -11.87
C GLN A 544 -2.81 -16.80 -13.27
N ASP A 545 -3.10 -17.82 -14.08
CA ASP A 545 -3.81 -17.64 -15.36
C ASP A 545 -5.05 -18.52 -15.45
N SER A 546 -5.91 -18.22 -16.42
CA SER A 546 -7.22 -18.87 -16.58
C SER A 546 -7.16 -20.35 -16.91
N SER A 547 -5.98 -20.90 -17.21
CA SER A 547 -5.78 -22.33 -17.44
C SER A 547 -5.51 -23.13 -16.16
N ALA A 548 -5.27 -22.47 -15.02
CA ALA A 548 -4.96 -23.15 -13.77
C ALA A 548 -6.17 -23.90 -13.19
N ILE A 549 -5.99 -25.19 -12.92
CA ILE A 549 -6.93 -26.05 -12.20
C ILE A 549 -6.57 -26.00 -10.72
N ARG A 550 -7.48 -25.51 -9.87
CA ARG A 550 -7.29 -25.45 -8.41
C ARG A 550 -7.72 -26.75 -7.75
N LEU A 551 -6.88 -27.25 -6.87
CA LEU A 551 -7.10 -28.46 -6.08
C LEU A 551 -7.44 -28.13 -4.63
N ALA A 552 -6.68 -27.22 -4.02
CA ALA A 552 -6.91 -26.75 -2.66
C ALA A 552 -6.57 -25.25 -2.59
N ALA A 553 -7.61 -24.45 -2.37
CA ALA A 553 -7.55 -23.01 -2.18
C ALA A 553 -8.01 -22.61 -0.77
N PHE A 554 -8.65 -23.53 -0.02
CA PHE A 554 -8.95 -23.37 1.41
C PHE A 554 -10.03 -22.31 1.70
N GLU A 555 -10.92 -22.05 0.74
CA GLU A 555 -12.09 -21.17 0.91
C GLU A 555 -13.44 -21.89 0.70
N GLU A 556 -13.42 -23.19 0.42
CA GLU A 556 -14.61 -24.00 0.15
C GLU A 556 -15.51 -24.20 1.37
N ASP A 557 -14.93 -24.43 2.56
CA ASP A 557 -15.65 -24.67 3.80
C ASP A 557 -14.78 -24.45 5.06
N ILE A 558 -15.05 -25.18 6.15
CA ILE A 558 -14.36 -25.10 7.45
C ILE A 558 -13.75 -26.45 7.88
N ASP A 559 -13.91 -27.49 7.06
CA ASP A 559 -13.43 -28.84 7.32
C ASP A 559 -12.01 -28.97 6.75
N LEU A 560 -11.04 -28.95 7.66
CA LEU A 560 -9.60 -28.98 7.34
C LEU A 560 -9.19 -30.21 6.52
N GLU A 561 -10.00 -31.27 6.48
CA GLU A 561 -9.70 -32.49 5.74
C GLU A 561 -10.27 -32.51 4.31
N THR A 562 -10.99 -31.46 3.90
CA THR A 562 -11.56 -31.33 2.55
C THR A 562 -10.71 -30.41 1.66
N ALA A 563 -10.91 -30.48 0.35
CA ALA A 563 -10.20 -29.65 -0.61
C ALA A 563 -11.14 -29.09 -1.68
N SER A 564 -10.76 -27.98 -2.32
CA SER A 564 -11.61 -27.30 -3.32
C SER A 564 -11.96 -28.17 -4.52
N LEU A 565 -11.11 -29.14 -4.89
CA LEU A 565 -11.45 -30.18 -5.86
C LEU A 565 -12.37 -31.22 -5.20
N PRO A 566 -13.61 -31.40 -5.70
CA PRO A 566 -14.54 -32.36 -5.11
C PRO A 566 -13.97 -33.78 -5.06
N GLY A 567 -14.01 -34.40 -3.87
CA GLY A 567 -13.53 -35.75 -3.63
C GLY A 567 -12.03 -35.88 -3.37
N ALA A 568 -11.28 -34.78 -3.39
CA ALA A 568 -9.94 -34.74 -2.82
C ALA A 568 -10.00 -34.54 -1.30
N SER A 569 -8.95 -34.98 -0.59
CA SER A 569 -8.86 -34.88 0.87
C SER A 569 -7.48 -34.46 1.34
N LEU A 570 -7.44 -33.73 2.44
CA LEU A 570 -6.22 -33.22 3.08
C LEU A 570 -5.88 -34.01 4.34
N HIS A 571 -4.59 -34.21 4.59
CA HIS A 571 -4.12 -34.90 5.78
C HIS A 571 -2.80 -34.32 6.29
N GLY A 572 -2.74 -33.98 7.59
CA GLY A 572 -1.54 -33.53 8.28
C GLY A 572 -1.04 -34.58 9.27
N GLU A 573 0.26 -34.89 9.22
CA GLU A 573 0.92 -35.82 10.14
C GLU A 573 2.14 -35.18 10.80
N ASN A 574 2.32 -35.43 12.10
CA ASN A 574 3.44 -34.93 12.91
C ASN A 574 3.67 -33.41 12.82
N LEU A 575 2.63 -32.64 12.48
CA LEU A 575 2.64 -31.18 12.50
C LEU A 575 2.43 -30.68 13.93
N THR A 576 3.11 -29.59 14.28
CA THR A 576 2.86 -28.87 15.55
C THR A 576 1.69 -27.89 15.42
N LEU A 577 1.39 -27.47 14.19
CA LEU A 577 0.27 -26.60 13.86
C LEU A 577 -0.36 -27.02 12.52
N TRP A 578 -1.69 -27.12 12.49
CA TRP A 578 -2.50 -27.20 11.29
C TRP A 578 -3.81 -26.45 11.53
N ARG A 579 -4.00 -25.33 10.82
CA ARG A 579 -5.23 -24.54 10.86
C ARG A 579 -5.45 -23.80 9.55
N GLU A 580 -6.70 -23.50 9.23
CA GLU A 580 -7.07 -22.56 8.17
C GLU A 580 -7.55 -21.26 8.79
N GLN A 581 -7.15 -20.14 8.21
CA GLN A 581 -7.61 -18.82 8.63
C GLN A 581 -7.51 -17.82 7.48
N VAL A 582 -8.31 -16.76 7.57
CA VAL A 582 -8.14 -15.58 6.71
C VAL A 582 -6.77 -14.98 6.98
N VAL A 583 -5.97 -14.78 5.92
CA VAL A 583 -4.59 -14.32 6.03
C VAL A 583 -4.59 -12.85 6.47
N PRO A 584 -4.04 -12.53 7.66
CA PRO A 584 -3.98 -11.16 8.15
C PRO A 584 -2.94 -10.36 7.38
N LEU A 585 -3.16 -9.05 7.29
CA LEU A 585 -2.18 -8.07 6.82
C LEU A 585 -1.72 -7.23 8.02
N ARG A 586 -0.74 -6.33 7.86
CA ARG A 586 -0.36 -5.38 8.94
C ARG A 586 -1.58 -4.61 9.46
N TRP A 587 -2.51 -4.29 8.58
CA TRP A 587 -3.81 -3.70 8.88
C TRP A 587 -4.93 -4.40 8.11
N GLY A 588 -5.88 -4.99 8.84
CA GLY A 588 -6.96 -5.79 8.26
C GLY A 588 -6.46 -7.14 7.75
N ASP A 589 -7.13 -7.68 6.73
CA ASP A 589 -6.79 -8.99 6.16
C ASP A 589 -6.83 -8.98 4.61
N SER A 590 -6.45 -10.09 3.98
CA SER A 590 -6.32 -10.22 2.52
C SER A 590 -7.60 -10.65 1.79
N HIS A 591 -8.72 -10.86 2.51
CA HIS A 591 -9.95 -11.47 2.00
C HIS A 591 -9.73 -12.86 1.36
N ASN A 592 -8.71 -13.60 1.84
CA ASN A 592 -8.33 -14.92 1.35
C ASN A 592 -7.97 -15.80 2.54
N SER A 593 -8.49 -17.02 2.56
CA SER A 593 -8.10 -18.03 3.54
C SER A 593 -6.92 -18.84 3.03
N ALA A 594 -6.13 -19.40 3.93
CA ALA A 594 -5.03 -20.28 3.58
C ALA A 594 -4.71 -21.22 4.75
N VAL A 595 -4.02 -22.32 4.48
CA VAL A 595 -3.62 -23.28 5.51
C VAL A 595 -2.26 -22.93 6.11
N TYR A 596 -2.20 -22.90 7.44
CA TYR A 596 -1.00 -22.66 8.25
C TYR A 596 -0.48 -24.01 8.76
N LEU A 597 0.76 -24.31 8.41
CA LEU A 597 1.41 -25.58 8.68
C LEU A 597 2.72 -25.32 9.44
N GLY A 598 2.75 -25.73 10.71
CA GLY A 598 3.91 -25.59 11.58
C GLY A 598 4.55 -26.91 11.92
N TRP A 599 5.88 -26.91 12.05
CA TRP A 599 6.65 -28.06 12.51
C TRP A 599 7.84 -27.64 13.36
N ASP A 600 8.24 -28.54 14.24
CA ASP A 600 9.50 -28.49 14.99
C ASP A 600 9.96 -29.93 15.26
N THR A 601 11.06 -30.30 14.61
CA THR A 601 11.65 -31.65 14.66
C THR A 601 12.27 -32.00 16.02
N ALA A 602 12.51 -31.01 16.88
CA ALA A 602 12.96 -31.24 18.25
C ALA A 602 11.79 -31.50 19.20
N SER A 603 10.61 -30.88 18.97
CA SER A 603 9.44 -31.04 19.83
C SER A 603 8.54 -32.23 19.47
N ALA A 604 8.42 -32.56 18.18
CA ALA A 604 7.54 -33.63 17.70
C ALA A 604 8.35 -34.71 16.97
N PRO A 605 8.48 -35.93 17.51
CA PRO A 605 9.18 -37.01 16.83
C PRO A 605 8.34 -37.55 15.67
N GLY A 606 8.95 -37.69 14.51
CA GLY A 606 8.29 -38.13 13.29
C GLY A 606 8.68 -37.24 12.11
N LEU A 607 8.18 -37.58 10.93
CA LEU A 607 8.34 -36.72 9.77
C LEU A 607 7.10 -35.83 9.64
N PRO A 608 7.21 -34.50 9.80
CA PRO A 608 6.08 -33.61 9.58
C PRO A 608 5.74 -33.56 8.09
N GLN A 609 4.48 -33.81 7.75
CA GLN A 609 4.00 -33.78 6.38
C GLN A 609 2.56 -33.31 6.26
N PHE A 610 2.27 -32.65 5.14
CA PHE A 610 0.92 -32.29 4.72
C PHE A 610 0.66 -32.89 3.34
N SER A 611 -0.44 -33.63 3.21
CA SER A 611 -0.73 -34.47 2.05
C SER A 611 -2.10 -34.15 1.46
N LEU A 612 -2.17 -34.12 0.13
CA LEU A 612 -3.40 -33.98 -0.64
C LEU A 612 -3.59 -35.26 -1.46
N THR A 613 -4.71 -35.96 -1.22
CA THR A 613 -5.09 -37.18 -1.95
C THR A 613 -6.11 -36.85 -3.03
N LEU A 614 -5.90 -37.38 -4.24
CA LEU A 614 -6.68 -37.05 -5.44
C LEU A 614 -7.59 -38.19 -5.90
N PRO A 615 -8.83 -37.90 -6.31
CA PRO A 615 -9.75 -38.92 -6.79
C PRO A 615 -9.36 -39.48 -8.17
N ALA A 616 -9.87 -40.70 -8.44
CA ALA A 616 -10.09 -41.34 -9.76
C ALA A 616 -10.10 -40.39 -10.97
N ASP A 617 -9.14 -40.45 -11.90
CA ASP A 617 -9.22 -39.82 -13.24
C ASP A 617 -9.66 -38.33 -13.22
N SER A 618 -9.27 -37.61 -12.17
CA SER A 618 -9.81 -36.27 -11.87
C SER A 618 -9.13 -35.14 -12.64
N LEU A 619 -7.93 -35.38 -13.21
CA LEU A 619 -7.10 -34.35 -13.81
C LEU A 619 -6.49 -34.83 -15.15
N PRO A 620 -6.60 -34.06 -16.24
CA PRO A 620 -5.96 -34.37 -17.50
C PRO A 620 -4.47 -33.95 -17.49
N LEU A 621 -3.65 -34.58 -16.64
CA LEU A 621 -2.24 -34.21 -16.48
C LEU A 621 -1.38 -34.75 -17.63
N LEU A 622 -0.54 -33.86 -18.18
CA LEU A 622 0.44 -34.17 -19.20
C LEU A 622 1.85 -34.05 -18.62
N PRO A 623 2.89 -34.66 -19.23
CA PRO A 623 4.27 -34.53 -18.75
C PRO A 623 4.78 -33.08 -18.67
N HIS A 624 4.22 -32.17 -19.46
CA HIS A 624 4.58 -30.74 -19.45
C HIS A 624 3.72 -29.91 -18.49
N SER A 625 2.68 -30.49 -17.88
CA SER A 625 1.89 -29.80 -16.88
C SER A 625 2.76 -29.41 -15.70
N THR A 626 2.40 -28.30 -15.06
CA THR A 626 3.17 -27.66 -14.01
C THR A 626 2.35 -27.69 -12.73
N LEU A 627 2.88 -28.31 -11.68
CA LEU A 627 2.37 -28.14 -10.32
C LEU A 627 2.62 -26.70 -9.90
N THR A 628 1.56 -26.02 -9.45
CA THR A 628 1.61 -24.64 -8.96
C THR A 628 1.04 -24.57 -7.56
N PHE A 629 1.65 -23.79 -6.68
CA PHE A 629 1.11 -23.46 -5.36
C PHE A 629 1.75 -22.17 -4.86
N SER A 630 1.11 -21.51 -3.90
CA SER A 630 1.59 -20.28 -3.28
C SER A 630 2.08 -20.56 -1.85
N LEU A 631 3.27 -20.10 -1.50
CA LEU A 631 3.81 -20.20 -0.14
C LEU A 631 4.22 -18.83 0.41
N ALA A 632 3.94 -18.63 1.70
CA ALA A 632 4.54 -17.57 2.52
C ALA A 632 5.15 -18.18 3.78
N ALA A 633 6.20 -17.56 4.34
CA ALA A 633 6.64 -17.86 5.70
C ALA A 633 5.85 -16.99 6.69
N ALA A 634 5.35 -17.58 7.77
CA ALA A 634 4.67 -16.83 8.83
C ALA A 634 5.67 -16.31 9.87
N ASP A 635 5.43 -15.11 10.40
CA ASP A 635 6.22 -14.52 11.49
C ASP A 635 5.65 -14.92 12.85
N GLU A 636 5.52 -16.22 13.08
CA GLU A 636 4.98 -16.82 14.31
C GLU A 636 5.78 -18.04 14.75
N SER A 637 5.65 -18.44 16.02
CA SER A 637 6.28 -19.67 16.52
C SER A 637 5.54 -20.91 15.99
N PRO A 638 6.26 -21.98 15.60
CA PRO A 638 5.63 -23.27 15.28
C PRO A 638 5.06 -23.97 16.52
N LEU A 639 5.37 -23.50 17.73
CA LEU A 639 4.90 -24.08 18.98
C LEU A 639 3.64 -23.33 19.47
N PRO A 640 2.48 -24.01 19.64
CA PRO A 640 1.21 -23.36 19.99
C PRO A 640 1.22 -22.54 21.30
N GLU A 641 2.11 -22.87 22.24
CA GLU A 641 2.22 -22.20 23.53
C GLU A 641 3.05 -20.91 23.48
N GLU A 642 3.85 -20.73 22.42
CA GLU A 642 4.70 -19.56 22.22
C GLU A 642 4.02 -18.57 21.28
N LYS A 643 3.73 -17.37 21.78
CA LYS A 643 3.03 -16.35 20.99
C LYS A 643 3.96 -15.49 20.14
N ASP A 644 5.21 -15.34 20.58
CA ASP A 644 6.17 -14.45 19.93
C ASP A 644 7.11 -15.25 19.01
N PRO A 645 7.38 -14.78 17.79
CA PRO A 645 8.38 -15.39 16.94
C PRO A 645 9.78 -15.20 17.54
N PRO A 646 10.76 -16.04 17.16
CA PRO A 646 12.15 -15.84 17.59
C PRO A 646 12.66 -14.44 17.20
N PRO A 647 13.53 -13.82 18.03
CA PRO A 647 13.96 -12.44 17.83
C PRO A 647 14.80 -12.25 16.56
N ASN A 648 15.49 -13.29 16.11
CA ASN A 648 16.26 -13.26 14.87
C ASN A 648 15.38 -13.63 13.67
N LEU A 649 15.65 -13.01 12.52
CA LEU A 649 15.01 -13.42 11.27
C LEU A 649 15.36 -14.88 10.96
N PRO A 650 14.36 -15.73 10.66
CA PRO A 650 14.63 -17.12 10.31
C PRO A 650 15.46 -17.19 9.02
N ALA A 651 16.24 -18.26 8.89
CA ALA A 651 16.88 -18.58 7.62
C ALA A 651 15.79 -18.92 6.57
N PRO A 652 16.06 -18.75 5.27
CA PRO A 652 15.15 -19.22 4.22
C PRO A 652 14.80 -20.69 4.42
N LEU A 653 13.52 -21.01 4.26
CA LEU A 653 13.01 -22.38 4.48
C LEU A 653 13.13 -23.20 3.20
N ASP A 654 13.33 -24.50 3.38
CA ASP A 654 13.31 -25.53 2.33
C ASP A 654 12.46 -26.69 2.82
N LEU A 655 11.82 -27.39 1.88
CA LEU A 655 11.00 -28.58 2.12
C LEU A 655 11.11 -29.52 0.92
N THR A 656 10.69 -30.77 1.06
CA THR A 656 10.64 -31.71 -0.06
C THR A 656 9.21 -31.84 -0.57
N LEU A 657 9.01 -31.61 -1.87
CA LEU A 657 7.78 -32.03 -2.55
C LEU A 657 7.94 -33.48 -2.99
N GLU A 658 6.97 -34.32 -2.62
CA GLU A 658 6.85 -35.69 -3.10
C GLU A 658 5.53 -35.88 -3.85
N LEU A 659 5.61 -36.41 -5.06
CA LEU A 659 4.45 -36.80 -5.86
C LEU A 659 4.39 -38.32 -5.91
N ALA A 660 3.22 -38.91 -5.72
CA ALA A 660 2.98 -40.34 -5.83
C ALA A 660 1.94 -40.66 -6.91
N ASP A 661 2.21 -41.68 -7.71
CA ASP A 661 1.23 -42.22 -8.65
C ASP A 661 0.45 -43.41 -8.04
N ARG A 662 -0.63 -43.81 -8.71
CA ARG A 662 -1.49 -44.94 -8.30
C ARG A 662 -0.79 -46.29 -8.28
N ALA A 663 0.38 -46.42 -8.91
CA ALA A 663 1.20 -47.62 -8.85
C ALA A 663 2.20 -47.58 -7.65
N GLY A 664 2.12 -46.54 -6.81
CA GLY A 664 2.97 -46.34 -5.66
C GLY A 664 4.39 -45.87 -6.02
N GLN A 665 4.64 -45.43 -7.26
CA GLN A 665 5.92 -44.83 -7.60
C GLN A 665 5.93 -43.38 -7.11
N THR A 666 7.02 -42.98 -6.45
CA THR A 666 7.18 -41.61 -5.98
C THR A 666 8.34 -40.89 -6.66
N ALA A 667 8.21 -39.58 -6.81
CA ALA A 667 9.25 -38.68 -7.29
C ALA A 667 9.36 -37.48 -6.36
N ARG A 668 10.59 -36.99 -6.12
CA ARG A 668 10.86 -35.95 -5.12
C ARG A 668 11.71 -34.83 -5.70
N LEU A 669 11.36 -33.59 -5.35
CA LEU A 669 12.17 -32.40 -5.62
C LEU A 669 12.17 -31.49 -4.39
N PRO A 670 13.32 -30.89 -4.02
CA PRO A 670 13.32 -29.88 -2.96
C PRO A 670 12.64 -28.60 -3.44
N LEU A 671 12.09 -27.79 -2.53
CA LEU A 671 11.52 -26.48 -2.83
C LEU A 671 12.57 -25.60 -3.53
N SER A 672 13.81 -25.68 -3.05
CA SER A 672 15.00 -25.03 -3.61
C SER A 672 15.33 -25.39 -5.07
N HIS A 673 14.71 -26.42 -5.66
CA HIS A 673 14.74 -26.66 -7.13
C HIS A 673 14.15 -25.47 -7.88
N PHE A 674 13.06 -24.88 -7.36
CA PHE A 674 12.54 -23.61 -7.84
C PHE A 674 13.19 -22.44 -7.09
N SER A 675 12.94 -22.30 -5.78
CA SER A 675 13.51 -21.25 -4.91
C SER A 675 13.46 -21.68 -3.45
N LEU A 676 14.38 -21.19 -2.61
CA LEU A 676 14.14 -21.20 -1.16
C LEU A 676 12.96 -20.27 -0.84
N LEU A 677 12.22 -20.58 0.23
CA LEU A 677 11.13 -19.74 0.71
C LEU A 677 11.69 -18.54 1.48
N GLN A 678 11.27 -17.33 1.07
CA GLN A 678 11.68 -16.08 1.68
C GLN A 678 11.18 -15.99 3.13
N PRO A 679 12.06 -15.71 4.11
CA PRO A 679 11.67 -15.38 5.47
C PRO A 679 10.73 -14.17 5.55
N PRO A 680 9.93 -14.01 6.62
CA PRO A 680 9.07 -12.86 6.79
C PRO A 680 9.84 -11.53 6.64
N LEU A 681 9.30 -10.61 5.85
CA LEU A 681 9.92 -9.32 5.58
C LEU A 681 9.57 -8.33 6.70
N ARG A 682 10.33 -8.36 7.80
CA ARG A 682 10.22 -7.37 8.88
C ARG A 682 10.73 -6.02 8.41
N VAL A 683 9.89 -5.00 8.53
CA VAL A 683 10.14 -3.61 8.12
C VAL A 683 9.80 -2.68 9.27
N SER A 684 10.69 -1.74 9.55
CA SER A 684 10.43 -0.64 10.48
C SER A 684 10.11 0.62 9.69
N LEU A 685 8.84 1.04 9.71
CA LEU A 685 8.40 2.25 9.02
C LEU A 685 8.92 3.51 9.71
N GLY A 686 9.00 3.50 11.04
CA GLY A 686 9.49 4.63 11.84
C GLY A 686 11.00 4.57 12.08
N LYS A 687 11.58 5.70 12.51
CA LYS A 687 12.98 5.76 12.98
C LYS A 687 13.25 4.96 14.27
N ALA A 688 12.21 4.40 14.89
CA ALA A 688 12.33 3.43 15.97
C ALA A 688 11.11 2.51 16.01
N ASP A 689 11.32 1.22 16.28
CA ASP A 689 10.29 0.17 16.21
C ASP A 689 9.09 0.43 17.13
N TRP A 690 9.32 0.99 18.33
CA TRP A 690 8.26 1.29 19.30
C TRP A 690 7.29 2.40 18.85
N MET A 691 7.60 3.13 17.77
CA MET A 691 6.76 4.22 17.28
C MET A 691 5.45 3.73 16.66
N SER A 692 5.38 2.45 16.27
CA SER A 692 4.21 1.79 15.68
C SER A 692 3.70 0.67 16.58
N ALA A 693 2.38 0.45 16.57
CA ALA A 693 1.75 -0.76 17.14
C ALA A 693 1.59 -1.88 16.11
N LEU A 694 1.82 -1.57 14.82
CA LEU A 694 1.58 -2.49 13.72
C LEU A 694 2.63 -3.61 13.72
N PRO A 695 2.27 -4.82 13.24
CA PRO A 695 3.25 -5.86 12.97
C PRO A 695 4.36 -5.36 12.03
N LEU A 696 5.60 -5.81 12.27
CA LEU A 696 6.75 -5.45 11.44
C LEU A 696 6.69 -6.12 10.05
N SER A 697 6.02 -7.26 9.94
CA SER A 697 5.86 -8.04 8.71
C SER A 697 4.39 -8.34 8.46
N GLU A 698 4.07 -8.74 7.24
CA GLU A 698 2.79 -9.36 6.88
C GLU A 698 3.05 -10.57 5.98
N PRO A 699 2.22 -11.62 6.04
CA PRO A 699 2.29 -12.77 5.13
C PRO A 699 2.14 -12.35 3.67
N ILE A 700 3.20 -12.54 2.88
CA ILE A 700 3.17 -12.30 1.44
C ILE A 700 3.58 -13.59 0.73
N PHE A 701 2.68 -14.07 -0.11
CA PHE A 701 2.89 -15.30 -0.88
C PHE A 701 3.80 -15.09 -2.07
N GLN A 702 4.49 -16.17 -2.45
CA GLN A 702 5.16 -16.35 -3.72
C GLN A 702 4.62 -17.61 -4.40
N THR A 703 4.34 -17.54 -5.70
CA THR A 703 3.97 -18.72 -6.48
C THR A 703 5.21 -19.54 -6.83
N PHE A 704 5.11 -20.84 -6.63
CA PHE A 704 6.11 -21.85 -6.97
C PHE A 704 5.61 -22.69 -8.14
N GLU A 705 6.48 -22.95 -9.11
CA GLU A 705 6.15 -23.73 -10.30
C GLU A 705 7.10 -24.91 -10.46
N PHE A 706 6.56 -26.12 -10.55
CA PHE A 706 7.33 -27.35 -10.75
C PHE A 706 6.78 -28.16 -11.94
N ARG A 707 7.60 -28.35 -12.98
CA ARG A 707 7.18 -29.16 -14.13
C ARG A 707 7.15 -30.63 -13.76
N LEU A 708 6.09 -31.33 -14.14
CA LEU A 708 5.96 -32.76 -13.91
C LEU A 708 7.08 -33.57 -14.60
N SER A 709 7.62 -33.07 -15.71
CA SER A 709 8.80 -33.64 -16.37
C SER A 709 10.03 -33.69 -15.47
N ASP A 710 10.19 -32.71 -14.56
CA ASP A 710 11.35 -32.65 -13.66
C ASP A 710 11.25 -33.77 -12.61
N PHE A 711 10.02 -34.10 -12.17
CA PHE A 711 9.76 -35.26 -11.30
C PHE A 711 9.98 -36.59 -12.03
N SER A 712 9.47 -36.73 -13.25
CA SER A 712 9.71 -37.94 -14.07
C SER A 712 11.19 -38.14 -14.41
N ALA A 713 11.98 -37.06 -14.50
CA ALA A 713 13.43 -37.16 -14.66
C ALA A 713 14.13 -37.74 -13.40
N GLN A 714 13.60 -37.48 -12.21
CA GLN A 714 14.10 -38.07 -10.95
C GLN A 714 13.71 -39.56 -10.81
N ASN A 715 12.49 -39.92 -11.23
CA ASN A 715 12.05 -41.30 -11.26
C ASN A 715 11.30 -41.62 -12.58
N PRO A 716 11.96 -42.25 -13.57
CA PRO A 716 11.34 -42.59 -14.85
C PRO A 716 10.17 -43.58 -14.76
N ARG A 717 9.95 -44.24 -13.61
CA ARG A 717 8.79 -45.11 -13.38
C ARG A 717 7.56 -44.34 -12.90
N PHE A 718 7.73 -43.13 -12.36
CA PHE A 718 6.62 -42.28 -11.94
C PHE A 718 5.84 -41.81 -13.16
N ASN A 719 4.54 -42.07 -13.16
CA ASN A 719 3.63 -41.66 -14.22
C ASN A 719 2.75 -40.47 -13.78
N PRO A 720 3.01 -39.24 -14.26
CA PRO A 720 2.24 -38.06 -13.89
C PRO A 720 0.74 -38.15 -14.25
N SER A 721 0.38 -38.88 -15.30
CA SER A 721 -1.03 -39.08 -15.69
C SER A 721 -1.82 -39.96 -14.71
N GLN A 722 -1.14 -40.60 -13.77
CA GLN A 722 -1.71 -41.45 -12.73
C GLN A 722 -1.46 -40.88 -11.34
N LEU A 723 -1.22 -39.57 -11.22
CA LEU A 723 -1.00 -38.91 -9.93
C LEU A 723 -2.18 -39.21 -8.98
N SER A 724 -1.84 -39.62 -7.76
CA SER A 724 -2.79 -39.87 -6.68
C SER A 724 -2.55 -39.00 -5.47
N GLU A 725 -1.30 -38.65 -5.15
CA GLU A 725 -0.99 -37.92 -3.92
C GLU A 725 0.09 -36.86 -4.16
N ILE A 726 -0.05 -35.73 -3.46
CA ILE A 726 0.93 -34.64 -3.37
C ILE A 726 1.29 -34.46 -1.90
N HIS A 727 2.56 -34.55 -1.55
CA HIS A 727 3.04 -34.37 -0.18
C HIS A 727 4.02 -33.20 -0.08
N PHE A 728 3.77 -32.33 0.89
CA PHE A 728 4.70 -31.32 1.38
C PHE A 728 5.38 -31.87 2.64
N ARG A 729 6.66 -32.23 2.53
CA ARG A 729 7.44 -32.87 3.60
C ARG A 729 8.40 -31.87 4.20
N PHE A 730 8.25 -31.61 5.49
CA PHE A 730 9.04 -30.60 6.20
C PHE A 730 10.31 -31.21 6.79
N ASP A 731 11.18 -31.73 5.92
CA ASP A 731 12.39 -32.51 6.28
C ASP A 731 13.73 -31.79 6.06
N ARG A 732 13.72 -30.60 5.44
CA ARG A 732 14.95 -29.88 5.07
C ARG A 732 15.27 -28.69 5.99
N SER A 733 14.30 -28.23 6.77
CA SER A 733 14.44 -27.17 7.76
C SER A 733 13.98 -27.70 9.13
N PRO A 734 14.69 -27.41 10.23
CA PRO A 734 14.43 -28.06 11.52
C PRO A 734 13.10 -27.64 12.17
N ALA A 735 12.66 -26.41 11.91
CA ALA A 735 11.40 -25.86 12.38
C ALA A 735 10.96 -24.69 11.50
N GLY A 736 9.67 -24.40 11.48
CA GLY A 736 9.10 -23.27 10.75
C GLY A 736 7.58 -23.30 10.72
N VAL A 737 6.99 -22.19 10.25
CA VAL A 737 5.56 -22.11 9.91
C VAL A 737 5.45 -21.58 8.49
N VAL A 738 4.79 -22.36 7.63
CA VAL A 738 4.46 -21.94 6.28
C VAL A 738 2.96 -21.75 6.14
N ILE A 739 2.59 -20.85 5.25
CA ILE A 739 1.22 -20.60 4.83
C ILE A 739 1.15 -21.07 3.38
N LEU A 740 0.30 -22.06 3.11
CA LEU A 740 0.12 -22.68 1.80
C LEU A 740 -1.25 -22.30 1.24
N ASP A 741 -1.26 -21.96 -0.04
CA ASP A 741 -2.47 -21.57 -0.75
C ASP A 741 -2.41 -22.00 -2.22
N ASN A 742 -3.57 -22.04 -2.90
CA ASN A 742 -3.74 -22.18 -4.34
C ASN A 742 -2.96 -23.38 -4.95
N VAL A 743 -3.00 -24.54 -4.29
CA VAL A 743 -2.41 -25.78 -4.83
C VAL A 743 -3.19 -26.20 -6.07
N GLY A 744 -2.48 -26.41 -7.18
CA GLY A 744 -3.10 -26.58 -8.48
C GLY A 744 -2.18 -27.09 -9.57
N PHE A 745 -2.74 -27.25 -10.76
CA PHE A 745 -1.98 -27.56 -11.97
C PHE A 745 -2.28 -26.57 -13.08
N ARG A 746 -1.23 -26.18 -13.80
CA ARG A 746 -1.36 -25.55 -15.11
C ARG A 746 -1.05 -26.59 -16.19
N PRO A 747 -1.94 -26.77 -17.19
CA PRO A 747 -1.78 -27.80 -18.22
C PRO A 747 -0.51 -27.65 -19.04
#